data_AF-A0A3N1INN0-F1
#
_entry.id   AF-A0A3N1INN0-F1
#
_cell.length_a   1.000
_cell.length_b   1.000
_cell.length_c   1.000
_cell.angle_alpha   90.00
_cell.angle_beta   90.00
_cell.angle_gamma   90.00
#
_symmetry.space_group_name_H-M   'P 1'
#
loop_
_entity.id
_entity.type
_entity.pdbx_description
1 polymer ?
#
loop_
_entity_poly.entity_id
_entity_poly.type
_entity_poly.pdbx_seq_one_letter_code
_entity_poly.pdbx_strand_id
1 'polypeptide(L)'
;MSELFDAVDALVASRSSLPPPAERRRLRQAHALTLDEVAAALGVRRATVGDWEMGKTEPRPPQRDAYARLLKQLAQLYPTAESTEAPQEDAAAPQTVPPTASKTPPAPTGPEPEAAAPTASDTTTAAPAGPATASRRPATKKAAPANPPATTSRKKAAPAPTPASGGAYAHGPLLVLDADADRNVTGYGIGGLILDVPAKTLPVLVEWALAEARLGAERLHGSGKDADPLLVLTKAACERYGLPAALSHEERLAGRLPEGHKVLKQLQRAEWKLTKRGLGPWARIYRPAHGGRRQCVQLCIPSWHALDDRAWGHAAQLDPAELARVLGLYAQRVMTPVGSAAVTGLQLMIALNPPTRASEPDADGRRHREHRPGSLGTEPMDPAPCEATDGHPVLADLPRFHVRGPDEKLFEEAYDWARDLTDAECTKRHLVGLDVNLAFAAGANGAVVGLASPPVHVTDPAFDAAVPGSWLVDLSHVDPNRVKVGKQWRDLEGDLLPSPFTPTGQRPEGPAWYATPTVAYAVELGYEVAPLEAWVRRESGRFLDGWYKRLRDAYVTTMAELGVGEKLSPAEFLEAMDGYKSRDPELGIVVDAVKMTVKGGIGKLREKARGGGWKPGQPWPALARPTWRPDIRAAVISRARVNMHRKMLHLAAATGQYPVAVLSDCAVYAADGPSPLDVLPYDTDGRTVPGSFRLGVSPGMVKHEGTQSVVWGADILEQLAGDGHVANLARYIKTGEVTTKDTGE
;
A
#
# COMPACT_ATOMS: atom_id res chain seq x y z
N MET A 1 -38.17 50.23 24.95
CA MET A 1 -37.44 49.32 25.85
C MET A 1 -37.01 48.04 25.12
N SER A 2 -37.91 47.30 24.46
CA SER A 2 -37.56 46.05 23.76
C SER A 2 -36.36 46.19 22.82
N GLU A 3 -36.33 47.19 21.93
CA GLU A 3 -35.23 47.36 20.95
C GLU A 3 -33.82 47.39 21.58
N LEU A 4 -33.67 47.88 22.81
CA LEU A 4 -32.40 47.85 23.54
C LEU A 4 -32.08 46.45 24.09
N PHE A 5 -33.07 45.69 24.52
CA PHE A 5 -32.91 44.27 24.87
C PHE A 5 -32.65 43.42 23.62
N ASP A 6 -33.37 43.64 22.52
CA ASP A 6 -33.15 42.96 21.23
C ASP A 6 -31.73 43.23 20.69
N ALA A 7 -31.22 44.46 20.82
CA ALA A 7 -29.86 44.82 20.45
C ALA A 7 -28.80 44.19 21.39
N VAL A 8 -29.08 44.10 22.69
CA VAL A 8 -28.20 43.42 23.67
C VAL A 8 -28.17 41.90 23.43
N ASP A 9 -29.32 41.27 23.20
CA ASP A 9 -29.42 39.84 22.88
C ASP A 9 -28.72 39.52 21.55
N ALA A 10 -28.85 40.38 20.53
CA ALA A 10 -28.09 40.24 19.28
C ALA A 10 -26.58 40.37 19.50
N LEU A 11 -26.13 41.33 20.33
CA LEU A 11 -24.72 41.50 20.67
C LEU A 11 -24.16 40.27 21.41
N VAL A 12 -24.89 39.74 22.40
CA VAL A 12 -24.52 38.52 23.14
C VAL A 12 -24.55 37.28 22.24
N ALA A 13 -25.56 37.13 21.38
CA ALA A 13 -25.64 36.02 20.42
C ALA A 13 -24.46 36.01 19.43
N SER A 14 -24.10 37.17 18.87
CA SER A 14 -22.98 37.28 17.92
C SER A 14 -21.64 36.82 18.51
N ARG A 15 -21.44 37.05 19.82
CA ARG A 15 -20.25 36.68 20.60
C ARG A 15 -20.31 35.28 21.20
N SER A 16 -21.48 34.64 21.23
CA SER A 16 -21.63 33.30 21.79
C SER A 16 -20.89 32.24 20.97
N SER A 17 -20.36 31.23 21.66
CA SER A 17 -19.87 30.01 21.02
C SER A 17 -21.05 29.20 20.49
N LEU A 18 -20.96 28.75 19.24
CA LEU A 18 -21.87 27.74 18.71
C LEU A 18 -21.51 26.37 19.32
N PRO A 19 -22.48 25.45 19.48
CA PRO A 19 -22.19 24.07 19.86
C PRO A 19 -21.12 23.43 18.94
N PRO A 20 -20.36 22.41 19.38
CA PRO A 20 -19.41 21.71 18.53
C PRO A 20 -20.09 21.17 17.25
N PRO A 21 -19.41 21.09 16.08
CA PRO A 21 -20.05 20.73 14.81
C PRO A 21 -20.86 19.42 14.84
N ALA A 22 -20.38 18.41 15.55
CA ALA A 22 -21.10 17.16 15.77
C ALA A 22 -22.43 17.33 16.54
N GLU A 23 -22.49 18.28 17.49
CA GLU A 23 -23.70 18.60 18.25
C GLU A 23 -24.69 19.41 17.40
N ARG A 24 -24.22 20.32 16.54
CA ARG A 24 -25.07 21.01 15.55
C ARG A 24 -25.82 20.00 14.69
N ARG A 25 -25.08 19.01 14.19
CA ARG A 25 -25.61 17.88 13.43
C ARG A 25 -26.55 16.99 14.26
N ARG A 26 -26.20 16.65 15.51
CA ARG A 26 -27.08 15.86 16.41
C ARG A 26 -28.43 16.54 16.57
N LEU A 27 -28.43 17.84 16.88
CA LEU A 27 -29.64 18.64 17.10
C LEU A 27 -30.52 18.70 15.85
N ARG A 28 -29.93 18.97 14.67
CA ARG A 28 -30.68 18.94 13.40
C ARG A 28 -31.28 17.56 13.13
N GLN A 29 -30.49 16.48 13.27
CA GLN A 29 -30.96 15.12 13.02
C GLN A 29 -32.01 14.64 14.03
N ALA A 30 -31.94 15.07 15.30
CA ALA A 30 -32.94 14.76 16.33
C ALA A 30 -34.32 15.38 16.02
N HIS A 31 -34.32 16.53 15.33
CA HIS A 31 -35.54 17.18 14.81
C HIS A 31 -35.90 16.75 13.38
N ALA A 32 -35.26 15.70 12.84
CA ALA A 32 -35.43 15.16 11.49
C ALA A 32 -35.21 16.14 10.31
N LEU A 33 -34.76 17.38 10.55
CA LEU A 33 -34.54 18.40 9.52
C LEU A 33 -33.44 17.98 8.54
N THR A 34 -33.67 18.19 7.24
CA THR A 34 -32.66 18.03 6.18
C THR A 34 -31.67 19.20 6.16
N LEU A 35 -30.56 19.03 5.42
CA LEU A 35 -29.64 20.14 5.15
C LEU A 35 -30.25 21.19 4.21
N ASP A 36 -31.23 20.82 3.38
CA ASP A 36 -31.85 21.73 2.42
C ASP A 36 -32.86 22.67 3.11
N GLU A 37 -33.68 22.15 4.02
CA GLU A 37 -34.63 22.96 4.81
C GLU A 37 -33.89 23.99 5.68
N VAL A 38 -32.81 23.58 6.33
CA VAL A 38 -31.96 24.50 7.12
C VAL A 38 -31.24 25.51 6.22
N ALA A 39 -30.78 25.10 5.03
CA ALA A 39 -30.14 26.01 4.09
C ALA A 39 -31.14 27.05 3.52
N ALA A 40 -32.35 26.62 3.17
CA ALA A 40 -33.43 27.48 2.71
C ALA A 40 -33.87 28.49 3.78
N ALA A 41 -34.08 28.04 5.02
CA ALA A 41 -34.45 28.89 6.15
C ALA A 41 -33.39 29.95 6.51
N LEU A 42 -32.12 29.72 6.14
CA LEU A 42 -30.99 30.62 6.41
C LEU A 42 -30.50 31.40 5.16
N GLY A 43 -31.11 31.18 4.00
CA GLY A 43 -30.72 31.84 2.75
C GLY A 43 -29.33 31.44 2.23
N VAL A 44 -28.90 30.20 2.42
CA VAL A 44 -27.58 29.68 2.01
C VAL A 44 -27.69 28.42 1.14
N ARG A 45 -26.57 27.90 0.66
CA ARG A 45 -26.51 26.62 -0.07
C ARG A 45 -26.44 25.43 0.91
N ARG A 46 -27.04 24.29 0.56
CA ARG A 46 -26.95 23.00 1.30
C ARG A 46 -25.53 22.68 1.77
N ALA A 47 -24.56 22.81 0.87
CA ALA A 47 -23.14 22.53 1.15
C ALA A 47 -22.59 23.40 2.29
N THR A 48 -23.01 24.67 2.38
CA THR A 48 -22.56 25.62 3.40
C THR A 48 -23.00 25.19 4.81
N VAL A 49 -24.24 24.72 4.98
CA VAL A 49 -24.71 24.15 6.26
C VAL A 49 -23.96 22.85 6.58
N GLY A 50 -23.71 22.01 5.57
CA GLY A 50 -22.90 20.81 5.71
C GLY A 50 -21.48 21.10 6.19
N ASP A 51 -20.83 22.14 5.67
CA ASP A 51 -19.48 22.55 6.08
C ASP A 51 -19.45 23.16 7.50
N TRP A 52 -20.54 23.78 7.97
CA TRP A 52 -20.71 24.21 9.37
C TRP A 52 -20.92 23.05 10.34
N GLU A 53 -21.58 21.98 9.91
CA GLU A 53 -21.76 20.72 10.67
C GLU A 53 -20.53 19.80 10.62
N MET A 54 -19.65 19.99 9.63
CA MET A 54 -18.34 19.33 9.55
C MET A 54 -17.21 20.15 10.19
N GLY A 55 -17.46 21.41 10.58
CA GLY A 55 -16.45 22.30 11.14
C GLY A 55 -15.38 22.78 10.14
N LYS A 56 -15.62 22.64 8.83
CA LYS A 56 -14.70 23.16 7.79
C LYS A 56 -14.75 24.68 7.68
N THR A 57 -15.92 25.27 7.94
CA THR A 57 -16.12 26.71 8.03
C THR A 57 -17.05 27.03 9.20
N GLU A 58 -16.99 28.26 9.70
CA GLU A 58 -17.93 28.78 10.69
C GLU A 58 -18.86 29.81 10.03
N PRO A 59 -20.14 29.90 10.41
CA PRO A 59 -21.07 30.88 9.87
C PRO A 59 -20.66 32.29 10.31
N ARG A 60 -20.89 33.24 9.40
CA ARG A 60 -20.65 34.68 9.61
C ARG A 60 -22.00 35.37 9.82
N PRO A 61 -22.05 36.53 10.51
CA PRO A 61 -23.26 37.35 10.56
C PRO A 61 -23.70 37.77 9.14
N PRO A 62 -25.02 37.88 8.86
CA PRO A 62 -26.13 37.65 9.78
C PRO A 62 -26.54 36.17 9.97
N GLN A 63 -26.11 35.25 9.10
CA GLN A 63 -26.57 33.84 9.14
C GLN A 63 -26.13 33.10 10.41
N ARG A 64 -25.00 33.49 11.01
CA ARG A 64 -24.52 33.01 12.32
C ARG A 64 -25.61 33.09 13.39
N ASP A 65 -26.29 34.23 13.46
CA ASP A 65 -27.17 34.57 14.58
C ASP A 65 -28.53 33.85 14.43
N ALA A 66 -29.01 33.71 13.19
CA ALA A 66 -30.16 32.88 12.85
C ALA A 66 -29.89 31.37 13.11
N TYR A 67 -28.71 30.87 12.73
CA TYR A 67 -28.32 29.48 12.99
C TYR A 67 -28.10 29.20 14.48
N ALA A 68 -27.52 30.14 15.23
CA ALA A 68 -27.42 30.07 16.68
C ALA A 68 -28.80 29.98 17.36
N ARG A 69 -29.77 30.78 16.89
CA ARG A 69 -31.16 30.77 17.39
C ARG A 69 -31.86 29.45 17.11
N LEU A 70 -31.72 28.90 15.89
CA LEU A 70 -32.21 27.56 15.54
C LEU A 70 -31.64 26.49 16.48
N LEU A 71 -30.30 26.41 16.59
CA LEU A 71 -29.63 25.42 17.42
C LEU A 71 -29.99 25.54 18.91
N LYS A 72 -30.17 26.76 19.43
CA LYS A 72 -30.63 27.01 20.81
C LYS A 72 -32.04 26.46 21.05
N GLN A 73 -32.96 26.62 20.10
CA GLN A 73 -34.32 26.06 20.19
C GLN A 73 -34.30 24.54 20.09
N LEU A 74 -33.50 23.96 19.18
CA LEU A 74 -33.35 22.51 19.10
C LEU A 74 -32.72 21.92 20.37
N ALA A 75 -31.76 22.61 21.01
CA ALA A 75 -31.16 22.16 22.27
C ALA A 75 -32.16 22.15 23.44
N GLN A 76 -33.18 23.02 23.42
CA GLN A 76 -34.27 23.00 24.40
C GLN A 76 -35.26 21.86 24.17
N LEU A 77 -35.43 21.41 22.92
CA LEU A 77 -36.28 20.26 22.56
C LEU A 77 -35.57 18.91 22.73
N TYR A 78 -34.23 18.88 22.58
CA TYR A 78 -33.41 17.67 22.65
C TYR A 78 -32.22 17.83 23.62
N PRO A 79 -32.46 18.15 24.90
CA PRO A 79 -31.41 18.38 25.89
C PRO A 79 -30.52 17.16 26.05
N THR A 80 -29.21 17.39 26.08
CA THR A 80 -28.20 16.36 26.33
C THR A 80 -28.12 16.11 27.84
N ALA A 81 -28.13 14.84 28.26
CA ALA A 81 -27.86 14.50 29.66
C ALA A 81 -26.43 14.94 30.04
N GLU A 82 -26.31 15.77 31.07
CA GLU A 82 -25.04 16.42 31.39
C GLU A 82 -23.97 15.44 31.90
N SER A 83 -22.74 15.65 31.41
CA SER A 83 -21.53 15.45 32.20
C SER A 83 -20.90 16.82 32.38
N THR A 84 -20.80 17.27 33.63
CA THR A 84 -20.59 18.68 34.01
C THR A 84 -19.11 19.12 33.89
N GLU A 85 -18.91 20.44 33.96
CA GLU A 85 -17.64 21.19 34.09
C GLU A 85 -16.75 21.41 32.85
N ALA A 86 -16.14 22.61 32.86
CA ALA A 86 -15.35 23.26 31.81
C ALA A 86 -14.55 24.44 32.47
N PRO A 87 -14.02 25.45 31.75
CA PRO A 87 -12.74 25.40 31.04
C PRO A 87 -11.78 26.57 31.39
N GLN A 88 -10.52 26.55 30.91
CA GLN A 88 -9.66 27.72 30.65
C GLN A 88 -8.55 27.31 29.64
N GLU A 89 -8.41 27.96 28.47
CA GLU A 89 -7.52 29.12 28.15
C GLU A 89 -6.06 28.71 27.80
N ASP A 90 -5.35 29.33 26.84
CA ASP A 90 -5.68 30.34 25.80
C ASP A 90 -4.60 30.31 24.66
N ALA A 91 -4.80 31.10 23.59
CA ALA A 91 -3.79 31.67 22.67
C ALA A 91 -3.08 30.71 21.66
N ALA A 92 -2.70 31.13 20.44
CA ALA A 92 -3.01 32.36 19.68
C ALA A 92 -2.89 32.12 18.16
N ALA A 93 -3.48 33.00 17.36
CA ALA A 93 -3.35 33.04 15.89
C ALA A 93 -2.29 34.07 15.44
N PRO A 94 -1.93 34.08 14.14
CA PRO A 94 -1.83 35.35 13.41
C PRO A 94 -2.71 35.40 12.14
N GLN A 95 -3.06 36.62 11.72
CA GLN A 95 -3.99 36.90 10.62
C GLN A 95 -3.27 37.27 9.31
N THR A 96 -4.02 37.28 8.21
CA THR A 96 -3.59 37.76 6.87
C THR A 96 -4.15 39.16 6.56
N VAL A 97 -3.52 39.86 5.61
CA VAL A 97 -3.98 41.14 5.04
C VAL A 97 -3.92 41.09 3.49
N PRO A 98 -4.71 41.93 2.77
CA PRO A 98 -5.18 41.61 1.40
C PRO A 98 -4.34 42.19 0.24
N PRO A 99 -4.62 41.79 -1.02
CA PRO A 99 -3.85 42.19 -2.20
C PRO A 99 -4.36 43.47 -2.89
N THR A 100 -3.54 44.03 -3.79
CA THR A 100 -3.89 45.03 -4.82
C THR A 100 -3.30 44.63 -6.19
N ALA A 101 -3.78 45.24 -7.27
CA ALA A 101 -3.82 44.59 -8.59
C ALA A 101 -3.03 45.27 -9.72
N SER A 102 -2.69 44.44 -10.73
CA SER A 102 -2.52 44.72 -12.17
C SER A 102 -1.55 45.81 -12.66
N LYS A 103 -0.57 45.39 -13.49
CA LYS A 103 -0.21 46.01 -14.79
C LYS A 103 0.76 45.16 -15.63
N THR A 104 0.69 45.35 -16.95
CA THR A 104 1.35 44.60 -18.04
C THR A 104 1.43 45.51 -19.29
N PRO A 105 2.31 45.29 -20.29
CA PRO A 105 3.72 44.88 -20.32
C PRO A 105 4.64 46.10 -20.62
N PRO A 106 5.89 45.97 -21.16
CA PRO A 106 6.08 45.76 -22.61
C PRO A 106 7.26 44.85 -23.02
N ALA A 107 7.27 44.42 -24.29
CA ALA A 107 8.45 43.97 -25.06
C ALA A 107 8.88 45.14 -26.02
N PRO A 108 10.07 45.17 -26.68
CA PRO A 108 10.74 44.11 -27.47
C PRO A 108 12.20 43.85 -26.98
N THR A 109 13.16 43.17 -27.63
CA THR A 109 13.47 42.98 -29.07
C THR A 109 14.40 41.76 -29.26
N GLY A 110 14.44 41.18 -30.48
CA GLY A 110 15.45 40.17 -30.88
C GLY A 110 16.86 40.74 -31.13
N PRO A 111 17.81 39.98 -31.73
CA PRO A 111 17.55 39.14 -32.92
C PRO A 111 18.25 37.75 -32.98
N GLU A 112 17.88 36.98 -34.01
CA GLU A 112 18.72 35.95 -34.69
C GLU A 112 19.96 36.60 -35.36
N PRO A 113 21.01 35.87 -35.82
CA PRO A 113 21.02 34.53 -36.44
C PRO A 113 22.06 33.58 -35.77
N GLU A 114 22.60 32.49 -36.34
CA GLU A 114 22.67 31.98 -37.72
C GLU A 114 22.86 30.45 -37.75
N ALA A 115 22.53 29.81 -38.88
CA ALA A 115 22.63 28.35 -39.04
C ALA A 115 24.03 27.88 -39.49
N ALA A 116 24.50 26.74 -38.97
CA ALA A 116 25.71 26.07 -39.45
C ALA A 116 25.59 24.53 -39.44
N ALA A 117 25.58 23.94 -40.62
CA ALA A 117 25.77 22.52 -40.90
C ALA A 117 26.28 22.38 -42.36
N PRO A 118 26.79 21.22 -42.82
CA PRO A 118 27.12 19.99 -42.08
C PRO A 118 28.60 19.56 -42.27
N THR A 119 29.04 18.53 -41.52
CA THR A 119 30.17 17.67 -41.94
C THR A 119 29.85 16.22 -41.61
N ALA A 120 29.87 15.34 -42.61
CA ALA A 120 29.69 13.89 -42.45
C ALA A 120 31.05 13.17 -42.50
N SER A 121 31.19 12.06 -41.79
CA SER A 121 32.27 11.07 -42.00
C SER A 121 31.89 9.69 -41.43
N ASP A 122 31.63 8.76 -42.36
CA ASP A 122 31.91 7.32 -42.30
C ASP A 122 31.65 6.50 -41.02
N THR A 123 30.47 5.89 -41.00
CA THR A 123 30.30 4.43 -41.17
C THR A 123 31.42 3.50 -40.68
N THR A 124 31.14 2.69 -39.66
CA THR A 124 31.72 1.34 -39.55
C THR A 124 30.71 0.38 -38.92
N THR A 125 30.49 -0.77 -39.57
CA THR A 125 29.40 -1.70 -39.26
C THR A 125 29.76 -2.72 -38.17
N ALA A 126 28.89 -2.89 -37.17
CA ALA A 126 28.94 -4.03 -36.23
C ALA A 126 27.54 -4.57 -35.94
N ALA A 127 27.22 -5.76 -36.46
CA ALA A 127 25.95 -6.47 -36.28
C ALA A 127 26.11 -7.65 -35.27
N PRO A 128 25.01 -8.18 -34.67
CA PRO A 128 25.07 -8.67 -33.29
C PRO A 128 25.40 -10.16 -33.11
N ALA A 129 26.03 -10.47 -31.98
CA ALA A 129 26.25 -11.83 -31.51
C ALA A 129 24.96 -12.44 -30.90
N GLY A 130 24.58 -13.62 -31.38
CA GLY A 130 23.42 -14.38 -30.90
C GLY A 130 23.66 -15.15 -29.58
N PRO A 131 22.60 -15.75 -29.00
CA PRO A 131 22.63 -16.32 -27.65
C PRO A 131 23.29 -17.70 -27.55
N ALA A 132 24.06 -17.91 -26.49
CA ALA A 132 24.60 -19.23 -26.13
C ALA A 132 23.49 -20.18 -25.62
N THR A 133 23.56 -21.44 -26.04
CA THR A 133 22.50 -22.45 -25.82
C THR A 133 22.69 -23.28 -24.55
N ALA A 134 21.59 -23.85 -24.05
CA ALA A 134 21.57 -24.68 -22.86
C ALA A 134 22.14 -26.09 -23.10
N SER A 135 22.86 -26.64 -22.10
CA SER A 135 23.23 -28.07 -22.05
C SER A 135 22.21 -28.87 -21.25
N ARG A 136 21.89 -30.10 -21.70
CA ARG A 136 20.77 -30.91 -21.19
C ARG A 136 20.98 -32.41 -21.42
N ARG A 137 21.10 -33.23 -20.37
CA ARG A 137 21.03 -34.71 -20.41
C ARG A 137 20.92 -35.30 -18.99
N PRO A 138 20.38 -36.53 -18.82
CA PRO A 138 19.17 -37.11 -19.44
C PRO A 138 18.16 -37.58 -18.35
N ALA A 139 17.06 -38.23 -18.75
CA ALA A 139 16.07 -38.80 -17.82
C ALA A 139 15.64 -40.23 -18.20
N THR A 140 15.17 -40.99 -17.20
CA THR A 140 14.52 -42.31 -17.30
C THR A 140 13.38 -42.37 -16.27
N LYS A 141 12.10 -42.54 -16.67
CA LYS A 141 11.36 -43.83 -16.77
C LYS A 141 11.22 -44.56 -15.42
N LYS A 142 10.04 -45.06 -14.97
CA LYS A 142 8.66 -45.15 -15.53
C LYS A 142 7.66 -45.24 -14.33
N ALA A 143 6.34 -45.32 -14.54
CA ALA A 143 5.31 -45.20 -13.49
C ALA A 143 4.38 -46.43 -13.31
N ALA A 144 3.77 -46.53 -12.11
CA ALA A 144 2.51 -47.25 -11.74
C ALA A 144 2.51 -48.81 -11.82
N PRO A 145 1.53 -49.56 -11.25
CA PRO A 145 0.22 -49.14 -10.67
C PRO A 145 -0.31 -49.87 -9.39
N ALA A 146 -1.48 -49.39 -8.91
CA ALA A 146 -2.61 -50.12 -8.28
C ALA A 146 -2.50 -50.82 -6.88
N ASN A 147 -3.68 -51.13 -6.32
CA ASN A 147 -4.03 -51.53 -4.93
C ASN A 147 -5.39 -52.31 -4.96
N PRO A 148 -5.99 -52.86 -3.88
CA PRO A 148 -5.54 -53.12 -2.50
C PRO A 148 -5.51 -54.67 -2.22
N PRO A 149 -6.31 -55.39 -1.36
CA PRO A 149 -7.40 -55.07 -0.40
C PRO A 149 -7.19 -55.47 1.08
N ALA A 150 -8.20 -55.12 1.90
CA ALA A 150 -8.40 -55.23 3.35
C ALA A 150 -8.26 -56.60 4.09
N THR A 151 -7.84 -56.52 5.36
CA THR A 151 -8.41 -57.29 6.51
C THR A 151 -8.59 -56.35 7.73
N THR A 152 -9.24 -56.82 8.81
CA THR A 152 -9.88 -55.97 9.85
C THR A 152 -9.20 -56.00 11.23
N SER A 153 -9.19 -54.87 11.93
CA SER A 153 -9.35 -54.82 13.40
C SER A 153 -9.74 -53.41 13.90
N ARG A 154 -10.45 -53.34 15.04
CA ARG A 154 -10.78 -52.09 15.76
C ARG A 154 -9.87 -51.94 16.98
N LYS A 155 -9.26 -50.76 17.22
CA LYS A 155 -9.09 -50.17 18.58
C LYS A 155 -8.43 -48.78 18.58
N LYS A 156 -8.96 -47.92 19.46
CA LYS A 156 -8.45 -46.62 19.98
C LYS A 156 -8.05 -45.53 18.97
N ALA A 157 -8.56 -44.33 19.20
CA ALA A 157 -8.03 -43.10 18.61
C ALA A 157 -6.62 -42.81 19.17
N ALA A 158 -5.73 -42.34 18.30
CA ALA A 158 -4.43 -41.77 18.67
C ALA A 158 -4.53 -40.23 18.66
N PRO A 159 -3.72 -39.51 19.46
CA PRO A 159 -3.65 -38.05 19.39
C PRO A 159 -3.10 -37.59 18.02
N ALA A 160 -3.46 -36.37 17.62
CA ALA A 160 -2.94 -35.74 16.40
C ALA A 160 -1.40 -35.61 16.44
N PRO A 161 -0.71 -35.67 15.29
CA PRO A 161 0.75 -35.65 15.26
C PRO A 161 1.30 -34.27 15.64
N THR A 162 1.99 -34.21 16.78
CA THR A 162 2.74 -33.02 17.20
C THR A 162 3.79 -32.65 16.13
N PRO A 163 3.82 -31.42 15.60
CA PRO A 163 4.89 -31.00 14.70
C PRO A 163 6.22 -31.00 15.46
N ALA A 164 7.28 -31.56 14.85
CA ALA A 164 8.52 -31.87 15.54
C ALA A 164 9.28 -30.61 16.03
N SER A 165 9.27 -30.38 17.34
CA SER A 165 9.92 -29.25 18.03
C SER A 165 11.44 -29.42 18.21
N GLY A 166 12.15 -29.68 17.11
CA GLY A 166 13.60 -29.97 17.09
C GLY A 166 14.54 -28.75 17.00
N GLY A 167 14.03 -27.52 16.94
CA GLY A 167 14.81 -26.31 16.70
C GLY A 167 15.22 -25.52 17.96
N ALA A 168 15.93 -24.41 17.77
CA ALA A 168 16.25 -23.48 18.86
C ALA A 168 14.97 -22.90 19.51
N TYR A 169 13.95 -22.63 18.69
CA TYR A 169 12.69 -21.99 19.08
C TYR A 169 11.55 -23.01 19.22
N ALA A 170 11.55 -23.76 20.32
CA ALA A 170 10.71 -24.96 20.51
C ALA A 170 9.19 -24.69 20.52
N HIS A 171 8.77 -23.45 20.78
CA HIS A 171 7.36 -23.02 20.83
C HIS A 171 7.00 -22.02 19.72
N GLY A 172 7.90 -21.80 18.75
CA GLY A 172 7.63 -21.02 17.55
C GLY A 172 7.67 -19.49 17.74
N PRO A 173 7.20 -18.73 16.73
CA PRO A 173 7.43 -17.29 16.63
C PRO A 173 6.65 -16.44 17.63
N LEU A 174 5.51 -16.93 18.11
CA LEU A 174 4.56 -16.13 18.88
C LEU A 174 3.66 -16.98 19.79
N LEU A 175 3.11 -16.32 20.81
CA LEU A 175 1.95 -16.78 21.57
C LEU A 175 0.90 -15.67 21.62
N VAL A 176 -0.38 -16.05 21.58
CA VAL A 176 -1.48 -15.23 22.07
C VAL A 176 -1.66 -15.55 23.55
N LEU A 177 -1.59 -14.54 24.40
CA LEU A 177 -1.73 -14.68 25.84
C LEU A 177 -3.10 -14.15 26.27
N ASP A 178 -3.83 -14.99 27.00
CA ASP A 178 -5.10 -14.63 27.64
C ASP A 178 -5.07 -14.92 29.14
N ALA A 179 -6.01 -14.36 29.91
CA ALA A 179 -6.06 -14.51 31.36
C ALA A 179 -7.47 -14.82 31.87
N ASP A 180 -7.58 -15.79 32.78
CA ASP A 180 -8.84 -16.18 33.40
C ASP A 180 -9.25 -15.27 34.58
N ALA A 181 -10.42 -15.53 35.16
CA ALA A 181 -10.95 -14.79 36.30
C ALA A 181 -10.07 -14.91 37.56
N ASP A 182 -9.42 -16.06 37.76
CA ASP A 182 -8.47 -16.31 38.86
C ASP A 182 -7.08 -15.69 38.62
N ARG A 183 -6.89 -15.07 37.44
CA ARG A 183 -5.66 -14.41 37.00
C ARG A 183 -4.51 -15.40 36.76
N ASN A 184 -4.81 -16.62 36.35
CA ASN A 184 -3.85 -17.46 35.62
C ASN A 184 -3.69 -16.91 34.20
N VAL A 185 -2.64 -17.32 33.49
CA VAL A 185 -2.36 -16.85 32.12
C VAL A 185 -2.01 -18.04 31.24
N THR A 186 -2.69 -18.12 30.09
CA THR A 186 -2.58 -19.21 29.13
C THR A 186 -2.02 -18.68 27.83
N GLY A 187 -0.96 -19.31 27.32
CA GLY A 187 -0.33 -18.98 26.04
C GLY A 187 -0.72 -19.96 24.94
N TYR A 188 -1.49 -19.47 23.97
CA TYR A 188 -1.93 -20.20 22.78
C TYR A 188 -0.93 -20.00 21.63
N GLY A 189 -0.47 -21.08 21.04
CA GLY A 189 0.55 -21.10 20.00
C GLY A 189 0.17 -21.96 18.78
N ILE A 190 1.07 -22.00 17.79
CA ILE A 190 0.80 -22.65 16.51
C ILE A 190 0.58 -24.15 16.68
N GLY A 191 -0.39 -24.70 15.95
CA GLY A 191 -0.68 -26.15 15.95
C GLY A 191 -1.45 -26.63 17.16
N GLY A 192 -2.15 -25.74 17.87
CA GLY A 192 -2.87 -26.07 19.10
C GLY A 192 -1.96 -26.18 20.33
N LEU A 193 -0.77 -25.57 20.28
CA LEU A 193 0.11 -25.46 21.45
C LEU A 193 -0.58 -24.62 22.54
N ILE A 194 -0.59 -25.13 23.77
CA ILE A 194 -1.06 -24.42 24.96
C ILE A 194 0.04 -24.50 26.02
N LEU A 195 0.33 -23.39 26.68
CA LEU A 195 1.36 -23.25 27.71
C LEU A 195 0.83 -22.47 28.92
N ASP A 196 1.10 -22.97 30.13
CA ASP A 196 0.92 -22.20 31.35
C ASP A 196 1.99 -21.09 31.43
N VAL A 197 1.58 -19.86 31.74
CA VAL A 197 2.47 -18.70 31.80
C VAL A 197 2.65 -18.23 33.25
N PRO A 198 3.70 -18.67 33.97
CA PRO A 198 3.89 -18.37 35.39
C PRO A 198 4.25 -16.91 35.68
N ALA A 199 4.54 -16.12 34.65
CA ALA A 199 4.97 -14.73 34.77
C ALA A 199 3.84 -13.83 35.32
N LYS A 200 4.06 -13.24 36.51
CA LYS A 200 3.06 -12.41 37.21
C LYS A 200 3.16 -10.89 36.90
N THR A 201 4.17 -10.45 36.15
CA THR A 201 4.41 -9.05 35.75
C THR A 201 5.03 -8.98 34.35
N LEU A 202 4.87 -7.85 33.63
CA LEU A 202 5.38 -7.71 32.26
C LEU A 202 6.91 -7.88 32.13
N PRO A 203 7.77 -7.36 33.04
CA PRO A 203 9.22 -7.62 32.96
C PRO A 203 9.57 -9.10 33.08
N VAL A 204 8.89 -9.84 33.98
CA VAL A 204 9.10 -11.29 34.14
C VAL A 204 8.59 -12.06 32.93
N LEU A 205 7.51 -11.60 32.29
CA LEU A 205 6.98 -12.20 31.06
C LEU A 205 7.98 -12.08 29.89
N VAL A 206 8.68 -10.95 29.79
CA VAL A 206 9.69 -10.71 28.76
C VAL A 206 10.93 -11.60 28.97
N GLU A 207 11.36 -11.81 30.22
CA GLU A 207 12.43 -12.79 30.54
C GLU A 207 11.98 -14.22 30.23
N TRP A 208 10.80 -14.64 30.71
CA TRP A 208 10.23 -15.97 30.49
C TRP A 208 10.11 -16.30 28.98
N ALA A 209 9.64 -15.35 28.17
CA ALA A 209 9.50 -15.52 26.72
C ALA A 209 10.84 -15.79 26.00
N LEU A 210 11.95 -15.28 26.53
CA LEU A 210 13.30 -15.43 25.98
C LEU A 210 14.06 -16.63 26.56
N ALA A 211 13.88 -16.92 27.85
CA ALA A 211 14.67 -17.91 28.58
C ALA A 211 14.00 -19.29 28.67
N GLU A 212 12.70 -19.33 28.94
CA GLU A 212 11.96 -20.56 29.28
C GLU A 212 11.05 -21.00 28.12
N ALA A 213 10.20 -20.10 27.63
CA ALA A 213 9.28 -20.40 26.52
C ALA A 213 9.99 -20.56 25.17
N ARG A 214 11.25 -20.13 25.06
CA ARG A 214 12.09 -20.27 23.85
C ARG A 214 11.36 -19.86 22.56
N LEU A 215 10.71 -18.69 22.58
CA LEU A 215 9.99 -18.16 21.44
C LEU A 215 10.93 -17.47 20.44
N GLY A 216 10.47 -17.33 19.20
CA GLY A 216 11.20 -16.70 18.09
C GLY A 216 11.12 -17.52 16.81
N ALA A 217 11.79 -17.07 15.75
CA ALA A 217 11.94 -17.84 14.52
C ALA A 217 13.34 -17.67 13.93
N GLU A 218 13.80 -18.70 13.24
CA GLU A 218 15.13 -18.70 12.60
C GLU A 218 15.22 -17.63 11.50
N ARG A 219 16.43 -17.07 11.33
CA ARG A 219 16.73 -16.07 10.30
C ARG A 219 16.37 -16.54 8.89
N LEU A 220 15.77 -15.66 8.11
CA LEU A 220 15.41 -15.92 6.70
C LEU A 220 16.62 -15.90 5.73
N HIS A 221 17.80 -15.53 6.21
CA HIS A 221 19.06 -15.48 5.47
C HIS A 221 20.22 -15.72 6.45
N GLY A 222 21.26 -16.47 6.07
CA GLY A 222 22.35 -16.86 6.99
C GLY A 222 23.07 -15.70 7.69
N SER A 223 23.40 -14.65 6.94
CA SER A 223 23.94 -13.37 7.46
C SER A 223 22.90 -12.47 8.17
N GLY A 224 21.65 -12.92 8.28
CA GLY A 224 20.55 -12.19 8.88
C GLY A 224 20.51 -12.33 10.40
N LYS A 225 19.37 -11.96 10.98
CA LYS A 225 19.09 -12.11 12.40
C LYS A 225 17.82 -12.94 12.57
N ASP A 226 17.80 -13.73 13.64
CA ASP A 226 16.62 -14.48 14.03
C ASP A 226 15.51 -13.51 14.47
N ALA A 227 14.26 -13.87 14.22
CA ALA A 227 13.10 -13.04 14.51
C ALA A 227 12.77 -13.06 16.00
N ASP A 228 12.48 -11.88 16.55
CA ASP A 228 12.13 -11.73 17.96
C ASP A 228 10.80 -12.45 18.29
N PRO A 229 10.65 -13.01 19.51
CA PRO A 229 9.36 -13.38 20.06
C PRO A 229 8.31 -12.28 19.85
N LEU A 230 7.09 -12.69 19.50
CA LEU A 230 5.91 -11.85 19.55
C LEU A 230 4.94 -12.39 20.61
N LEU A 231 4.60 -11.54 21.58
CA LEU A 231 3.50 -11.81 22.50
C LEU A 231 2.30 -10.95 22.07
N VAL A 232 1.19 -11.62 21.78
CA VAL A 232 -0.08 -10.97 21.45
C VAL A 232 -0.91 -10.96 22.73
N LEU A 233 -1.24 -9.80 23.28
CA LEU A 233 -1.94 -9.70 24.57
C LEU A 233 -3.42 -9.42 24.31
N THR A 234 -4.31 -10.31 24.78
CA THR A 234 -5.75 -10.00 24.83
C THR A 234 -6.04 -8.84 25.78
N LYS A 235 -7.30 -8.38 25.81
CA LYS A 235 -7.77 -7.43 26.82
C LYS A 235 -7.50 -7.93 28.25
N ALA A 236 -7.86 -9.17 28.56
CA ALA A 236 -7.68 -9.73 29.91
C ALA A 236 -6.20 -9.89 30.27
N ALA A 237 -5.35 -10.30 29.31
CA ALA A 237 -3.89 -10.33 29.53
C ALA A 237 -3.31 -8.92 29.75
N CYS A 238 -3.81 -7.88 29.06
CA CYS A 238 -3.40 -6.50 29.32
C CYS A 238 -3.71 -6.08 30.76
N GLU A 239 -4.97 -6.24 31.19
CA GLU A 239 -5.41 -5.96 32.57
C GLU A 239 -4.61 -6.77 33.60
N ARG A 240 -4.35 -8.05 33.31
CA ARG A 240 -3.53 -8.95 34.12
C ARG A 240 -2.11 -8.43 34.35
N TYR A 241 -1.48 -7.89 33.31
CA TYR A 241 -0.12 -7.33 33.34
C TYR A 241 -0.07 -5.85 33.75
N GLY A 242 -1.20 -5.23 34.08
CA GLY A 242 -1.30 -3.85 34.54
C GLY A 242 -1.21 -2.82 33.42
N LEU A 243 -1.56 -3.22 32.19
CA LEU A 243 -1.80 -2.34 31.04
C LEU A 243 -3.30 -2.01 30.95
N PRO A 244 -3.70 -0.83 30.44
CA PRO A 244 -5.10 -0.53 30.23
C PRO A 244 -5.72 -1.42 29.14
N ALA A 245 -6.97 -1.81 29.33
CA ALA A 245 -7.76 -2.63 28.39
C ALA A 245 -7.79 -2.05 26.97
N ALA A 246 -7.98 -0.73 26.87
CA ALA A 246 -7.99 0.07 25.66
C ALA A 246 -7.35 1.43 25.97
N LEU A 247 -6.77 2.09 24.96
CA LEU A 247 -6.16 3.41 25.13
C LEU A 247 -7.22 4.51 25.29
N SER A 248 -6.96 5.43 26.23
CA SER A 248 -7.69 6.71 26.31
C SER A 248 -7.57 7.51 25.00
N HIS A 249 -8.38 8.57 24.84
CA HIS A 249 -8.32 9.38 23.62
C HIS A 249 -6.94 10.02 23.42
N GLU A 250 -6.34 10.55 24.49
CA GLU A 250 -5.01 11.17 24.48
C GLU A 250 -3.91 10.16 24.16
N GLU A 251 -3.90 8.98 24.80
CA GLU A 251 -2.91 7.93 24.53
C GLU A 251 -3.03 7.37 23.10
N ARG A 252 -4.24 7.34 22.54
CA ARG A 252 -4.49 6.94 21.15
C ARG A 252 -3.97 7.99 20.16
N LEU A 253 -4.12 9.28 20.46
CA LEU A 253 -3.53 10.38 19.69
C LEU A 253 -2.00 10.40 19.79
N ALA A 254 -1.44 10.13 20.97
CA ALA A 254 -0.01 9.98 21.20
C ALA A 254 0.58 8.67 20.63
N GLY A 255 -0.29 7.68 20.36
CA GLY A 255 0.08 6.33 19.91
C GLY A 255 0.81 5.47 20.93
N ARG A 256 0.86 5.89 22.21
CA ARG A 256 1.64 5.27 23.29
C ARG A 256 1.14 5.63 24.69
N LEU A 257 1.40 4.79 25.68
CA LEU A 257 1.20 5.12 27.10
C LEU A 257 2.13 6.28 27.55
N PRO A 258 1.72 7.12 28.52
CA PRO A 258 2.54 8.20 29.05
C PRO A 258 3.74 7.67 29.84
N GLU A 259 4.88 8.36 29.76
CA GLU A 259 6.18 7.89 30.31
C GLU A 259 6.15 7.68 31.83
N GLY A 260 5.23 8.33 32.54
CA GLY A 260 4.97 8.11 33.97
C GLY A 260 4.27 6.79 34.34
N HIS A 261 3.79 6.00 33.38
CA HIS A 261 2.95 4.82 33.63
C HIS A 261 3.67 3.72 34.43
N LYS A 262 2.92 3.03 35.31
CA LYS A 262 3.44 2.06 36.30
C LYS A 262 4.27 0.94 35.66
N VAL A 263 3.80 0.39 34.55
CA VAL A 263 4.48 -0.71 33.84
C VAL A 263 5.79 -0.24 33.17
N LEU A 264 5.88 1.01 32.71
CA LEU A 264 7.12 1.56 32.14
C LEU A 264 8.19 1.70 33.23
N LYS A 265 7.80 2.18 34.40
CA LYS A 265 8.66 2.24 35.60
C LYS A 265 9.10 0.84 36.06
N GLN A 266 8.28 -0.20 35.89
CA GLN A 266 8.66 -1.59 36.16
C GLN A 266 9.67 -2.12 35.13
N LEU A 267 9.45 -1.89 33.84
CA LEU A 267 10.40 -2.27 32.78
C LEU A 267 11.76 -1.59 32.98
N GLN A 268 11.78 -0.28 33.25
CA GLN A 268 13.00 0.50 33.50
C GLN A 268 13.79 -0.02 34.70
N ARG A 269 13.12 -0.38 35.81
CA ARG A 269 13.76 -0.98 37.01
C ARG A 269 14.34 -2.37 36.74
N ALA A 270 13.79 -3.10 35.78
CA ALA A 270 14.32 -4.36 35.28
C ALA A 270 15.26 -4.17 34.06
N GLU A 271 15.80 -2.96 33.88
CA GLU A 271 16.75 -2.56 32.82
C GLU A 271 16.24 -2.71 31.37
N TRP A 272 14.95 -3.02 31.18
CA TRP A 272 14.33 -3.14 29.87
C TRP A 272 14.08 -1.75 29.25
N LYS A 273 14.45 -1.61 27.98
CA LYS A 273 14.31 -0.38 27.19
C LYS A 273 13.21 -0.52 26.14
N LEU A 274 12.62 0.62 25.78
CA LEU A 274 11.67 0.74 24.67
C LEU A 274 12.29 1.52 23.51
N THR A 275 11.74 1.35 22.32
CA THR A 275 12.09 2.21 21.17
C THR A 275 11.54 3.62 21.36
N LYS A 276 11.95 4.59 20.52
CA LYS A 276 11.42 5.97 20.55
C LYS A 276 9.88 6.06 20.42
N ARG A 277 9.21 5.01 19.94
CA ARG A 277 7.72 4.92 19.90
C ARG A 277 7.07 4.66 21.26
N GLY A 278 7.85 4.32 22.30
CA GLY A 278 7.32 3.95 23.61
C GLY A 278 6.62 2.59 23.60
N LEU A 279 5.60 2.44 24.46
CA LEU A 279 4.72 1.28 24.53
C LEU A 279 3.36 1.67 23.95
N GLY A 280 3.13 1.33 22.69
CA GLY A 280 1.88 1.53 21.97
C GLY A 280 1.25 0.21 21.52
N PRO A 281 0.31 0.23 20.56
CA PRO A 281 -0.36 -0.98 20.05
C PRO A 281 0.63 -2.05 19.56
N TRP A 282 1.75 -1.58 19.00
CA TRP A 282 2.96 -2.37 18.82
C TRP A 282 4.09 -1.81 19.67
N ALA A 283 4.76 -2.66 20.45
CA ALA A 283 5.95 -2.30 21.21
C ALA A 283 7.12 -3.25 20.94
N ARG A 284 8.34 -2.78 21.20
CA ARG A 284 9.55 -3.61 21.25
C ARG A 284 10.27 -3.32 22.56
N ILE A 285 10.32 -4.31 23.44
CA ILE A 285 10.98 -4.28 24.74
C ILE A 285 12.32 -4.99 24.57
N TYR A 286 13.45 -4.32 24.85
CA TYR A 286 14.79 -4.86 24.56
C TYR A 286 15.85 -4.44 25.57
N ARG A 287 16.94 -5.20 25.64
CA ARG A 287 18.22 -4.78 26.24
C ARG A 287 19.29 -4.65 25.15
N PRO A 288 20.34 -3.84 25.36
CA PRO A 288 21.53 -3.87 24.49
C PRO A 288 22.07 -5.31 24.39
N ALA A 289 22.49 -5.73 23.20
CA ALA A 289 22.95 -7.11 22.98
C ALA A 289 24.25 -7.36 23.75
N HIS A 290 24.28 -8.45 24.54
CA HIS A 290 25.45 -8.86 25.34
C HIS A 290 25.98 -10.20 24.83
N GLY A 291 27.30 -10.34 24.68
CA GLY A 291 27.91 -11.54 24.08
C GLY A 291 27.37 -11.90 22.68
N GLY A 292 26.94 -10.89 21.90
CA GLY A 292 26.28 -11.07 20.60
C GLY A 292 24.83 -11.56 20.67
N ARG A 293 24.33 -11.98 21.83
CA ARG A 293 22.93 -12.44 22.01
C ARG A 293 21.99 -11.24 22.07
N ARG A 294 20.99 -11.22 21.19
CA ARG A 294 19.95 -10.19 21.17
C ARG A 294 18.86 -10.54 22.19
N GLN A 295 18.52 -9.59 23.06
CA GLN A 295 17.41 -9.70 24.02
C GLN A 295 16.34 -8.69 23.62
N CYS A 296 15.26 -9.16 22.98
CA CYS A 296 14.17 -8.33 22.50
C CYS A 296 12.88 -9.15 22.38
N VAL A 297 11.77 -8.63 22.88
CA VAL A 297 10.41 -9.19 22.74
C VAL A 297 9.52 -8.11 22.14
N GLN A 298 8.62 -8.52 21.25
CA GLN A 298 7.65 -7.65 20.61
C GLN A 298 6.28 -7.87 21.24
N LEU A 299 5.51 -6.80 21.41
CA LEU A 299 4.10 -6.87 21.82
C LEU A 299 3.20 -6.47 20.67
N CYS A 300 2.08 -7.18 20.51
CA CYS A 300 0.90 -6.77 19.75
C CYS A 300 -0.29 -6.72 20.72
N ILE A 301 -1.07 -5.64 20.69
CA ILE A 301 -2.24 -5.46 21.56
C ILE A 301 -3.46 -5.18 20.68
N PRO A 302 -4.26 -6.20 20.29
CA PRO A 302 -5.37 -6.04 19.36
C PRO A 302 -6.42 -5.03 19.84
N SER A 303 -6.71 -4.98 21.15
CA SER A 303 -7.64 -4.02 21.76
C SER A 303 -7.16 -2.56 21.72
N TRP A 304 -5.91 -2.31 21.28
CA TRP A 304 -5.37 -0.97 21.01
C TRP A 304 -5.26 -0.70 19.49
N HIS A 305 -5.95 -1.49 18.65
CA HIS A 305 -5.89 -1.46 17.18
C HIS A 305 -4.49 -1.78 16.62
N ALA A 306 -3.80 -2.75 17.21
CA ALA A 306 -2.53 -3.25 16.67
C ALA A 306 -2.72 -4.02 15.35
N LEU A 307 -3.82 -4.77 15.23
CA LEU A 307 -4.23 -5.44 14.00
C LEU A 307 -5.24 -4.51 13.31
N ASP A 308 -4.83 -3.89 12.20
CA ASP A 308 -5.71 -3.00 11.43
C ASP A 308 -6.67 -3.78 10.52
N ASP A 309 -7.96 -3.46 10.58
CA ASP A 309 -9.06 -4.15 9.91
C ASP A 309 -8.83 -4.30 8.39
N ARG A 310 -8.13 -3.33 7.77
CA ARG A 310 -7.77 -3.33 6.34
C ARG A 310 -6.82 -4.47 5.95
N ALA A 311 -5.99 -4.94 6.88
CA ALA A 311 -5.04 -6.04 6.68
C ALA A 311 -5.44 -7.31 7.42
N TRP A 312 -6.18 -7.21 8.52
CA TRP A 312 -6.45 -8.33 9.42
C TRP A 312 -7.95 -8.64 9.61
N GLY A 313 -8.85 -7.91 8.94
CA GLY A 313 -10.30 -8.13 9.05
C GLY A 313 -10.77 -8.09 10.50
N HIS A 314 -11.46 -9.14 10.94
CA HIS A 314 -11.96 -9.30 12.31
C HIS A 314 -11.00 -10.09 13.23
N ALA A 315 -9.71 -10.20 12.90
CA ALA A 315 -8.76 -10.97 13.73
C ALA A 315 -8.65 -10.46 15.18
N ALA A 316 -8.85 -9.15 15.41
CA ALA A 316 -8.81 -8.57 16.75
C ALA A 316 -9.98 -9.00 17.65
N GLN A 317 -10.97 -9.73 17.10
CA GLN A 317 -12.19 -10.19 17.74
C GLN A 317 -12.30 -11.74 17.79
N LEU A 318 -11.31 -12.46 17.25
CA LEU A 318 -11.24 -13.93 17.30
C LEU A 318 -10.85 -14.44 18.69
N ASP A 319 -11.23 -15.68 19.01
CA ASP A 319 -10.82 -16.33 20.25
C ASP A 319 -9.29 -16.58 20.28
N PRO A 320 -8.65 -16.68 21.46
CA PRO A 320 -7.18 -16.71 21.57
C PRO A 320 -6.48 -17.81 20.73
N ALA A 321 -7.13 -18.97 20.56
CA ALA A 321 -6.61 -20.08 19.76
C ALA A 321 -6.73 -19.85 18.24
N GLU A 322 -7.81 -19.23 17.78
CA GLU A 322 -8.05 -18.84 16.38
C GLU A 322 -7.10 -17.70 15.99
N LEU A 323 -6.96 -16.70 16.86
CA LEU A 323 -5.97 -15.63 16.68
C LEU A 323 -4.53 -16.17 16.61
N ALA A 324 -4.22 -17.21 17.40
CA ALA A 324 -2.93 -17.91 17.31
C ALA A 324 -2.78 -18.70 16.00
N ARG A 325 -3.86 -19.27 15.45
CA ARG A 325 -3.87 -19.90 14.11
C ARG A 325 -3.60 -18.86 13.02
N VAL A 326 -4.37 -17.79 12.93
CA VAL A 326 -4.22 -16.70 11.93
C VAL A 326 -2.81 -16.12 11.94
N LEU A 327 -2.36 -15.62 13.09
CA LEU A 327 -1.06 -14.95 13.20
C LEU A 327 0.10 -15.93 13.05
N GLY A 328 -0.04 -17.15 13.56
CA GLY A 328 0.94 -18.22 13.45
C GLY A 328 1.17 -18.65 12.00
N LEU A 329 0.09 -18.85 11.25
CA LEU A 329 0.14 -19.30 9.87
C LEU A 329 0.70 -18.20 8.93
N TYR A 330 0.31 -16.94 9.18
CA TYR A 330 0.98 -15.79 8.56
C TYR A 330 2.47 -15.75 8.92
N ALA A 331 2.85 -15.99 10.18
CA ALA A 331 4.24 -15.93 10.62
C ALA A 331 5.14 -17.03 9.99
N GLN A 332 4.58 -18.21 9.70
CA GLN A 332 5.27 -19.29 8.99
C GLN A 332 5.47 -18.97 7.50
N ARG A 333 4.41 -18.53 6.81
CA ARG A 333 4.43 -18.25 5.37
C ARG A 333 5.16 -16.95 5.04
N VAL A 334 4.78 -15.89 5.73
CA VAL A 334 5.45 -14.59 5.76
C VAL A 334 6.43 -14.62 6.95
N MET A 335 6.47 -13.62 7.83
CA MET A 335 7.37 -13.60 8.98
C MET A 335 6.59 -13.21 10.23
N THR A 336 7.14 -13.48 11.42
CA THR A 336 6.60 -12.96 12.69
C THR A 336 6.18 -11.50 12.50
N PRO A 337 4.89 -11.15 12.70
CA PRO A 337 4.40 -9.79 12.48
C PRO A 337 5.19 -8.73 13.25
N VAL A 338 5.48 -7.60 12.61
CA VAL A 338 6.35 -6.54 13.16
C VAL A 338 5.79 -5.14 12.91
N GLY A 339 4.65 -4.84 13.54
CA GLY A 339 3.84 -3.67 13.22
C GLY A 339 2.72 -4.04 12.25
N SER A 340 2.07 -3.03 11.66
CA SER A 340 1.11 -3.25 10.57
C SER A 340 1.75 -3.96 9.39
N ALA A 341 0.93 -4.61 8.54
CA ALA A 341 1.39 -5.41 7.41
C ALA A 341 2.39 -4.67 6.50
N ALA A 342 2.23 -3.35 6.34
CA ALA A 342 3.16 -2.48 5.61
C ALA A 342 4.58 -2.45 6.21
N VAL A 343 4.70 -2.44 7.54
CA VAL A 343 6.00 -2.48 8.24
C VAL A 343 6.59 -3.89 8.15
N THR A 344 5.78 -4.94 8.29
CA THR A 344 6.21 -6.32 8.06
C THR A 344 6.75 -6.53 6.64
N GLY A 345 6.09 -5.98 5.62
CA GLY A 345 6.56 -6.03 4.23
C GLY A 345 7.92 -5.37 4.03
N LEU A 346 8.17 -4.24 4.71
CA LEU A 346 9.46 -3.53 4.69
C LEU A 346 10.56 -4.26 5.48
N GLN A 347 10.22 -4.87 6.62
CA GLN A 347 11.17 -5.66 7.42
C GLN A 347 11.52 -6.99 6.73
N LEU A 348 10.59 -7.59 5.96
CA LEU A 348 10.84 -8.80 5.18
C LEU A 348 11.91 -8.60 4.10
N MET A 349 11.94 -7.42 3.44
CA MET A 349 12.98 -7.06 2.48
C MET A 349 14.37 -7.10 3.13
N ILE A 350 14.50 -6.57 4.35
CA ILE A 350 15.74 -6.51 5.13
C ILE A 350 16.11 -7.88 5.71
N ALA A 351 15.13 -8.69 6.11
CA ALA A 351 15.36 -10.02 6.67
C ALA A 351 15.89 -11.02 5.62
N LEU A 352 15.45 -10.87 4.36
CA LEU A 352 15.92 -11.66 3.22
C LEU A 352 17.23 -11.11 2.61
N ASN A 353 17.42 -9.79 2.63
CA ASN A 353 18.63 -9.12 2.17
C ASN A 353 19.26 -8.29 3.29
N PRO A 354 19.89 -8.93 4.30
CA PRO A 354 20.49 -8.23 5.41
C PRO A 354 21.60 -7.28 4.90
N PRO A 355 21.72 -6.06 5.45
CA PRO A 355 22.60 -5.04 4.90
C PRO A 355 24.09 -5.32 5.15
N THR A 356 24.39 -6.26 6.06
CA THR A 356 25.75 -6.58 6.49
C THR A 356 25.95 -8.07 6.72
N ARG A 357 27.18 -8.53 6.51
CA ARG A 357 27.67 -9.87 6.85
C ARG A 357 28.70 -9.79 7.98
N ALA A 358 29.08 -10.94 8.51
CA ALA A 358 30.29 -11.07 9.31
C ALA A 358 31.50 -11.22 8.38
N SER A 359 32.62 -10.57 8.71
CA SER A 359 33.91 -10.76 8.02
C SER A 359 34.45 -12.18 8.20
N GLU A 360 35.56 -12.49 7.54
CA GLU A 360 36.46 -13.55 8.01
C GLU A 360 37.05 -13.18 9.39
N PRO A 361 37.48 -14.16 10.22
CA PRO A 361 38.11 -13.86 11.50
C PRO A 361 39.42 -13.08 11.30
N ASP A 362 39.67 -12.07 12.15
CA ASP A 362 40.98 -11.43 12.25
C ASP A 362 42.00 -12.29 13.00
N ALA A 363 43.19 -11.75 13.26
CA ALA A 363 44.26 -12.43 13.98
C ALA A 363 43.90 -12.82 15.44
N ASP A 364 42.92 -12.13 16.06
CA ASP A 364 42.36 -12.48 17.38
C ASP A 364 41.19 -13.49 17.28
N GLY A 365 40.87 -13.96 16.07
CA GLY A 365 39.72 -14.82 15.79
C GLY A 365 38.36 -14.08 15.80
N ARG A 366 38.35 -12.75 15.85
CA ARG A 366 37.13 -11.93 15.94
C ARG A 366 36.59 -11.62 14.55
N ARG A 367 35.27 -11.62 14.40
CA ARG A 367 34.59 -11.24 13.16
C ARG A 367 33.96 -9.85 13.28
N HIS A 368 34.20 -9.03 12.28
CA HIS A 368 33.71 -7.66 12.16
C HIS A 368 32.45 -7.59 11.29
N ARG A 369 31.83 -6.41 11.24
CA ARG A 369 30.61 -6.15 10.47
C ARG A 369 30.97 -5.50 9.13
N GLU A 370 30.79 -6.23 8.04
CA GLU A 370 31.03 -5.75 6.67
C GLU A 370 29.71 -5.50 5.93
N HIS A 371 29.71 -4.63 4.92
CA HIS A 371 28.63 -4.55 3.94
C HIS A 371 28.41 -5.90 3.23
N ARG A 372 27.15 -6.28 2.97
CA ARG A 372 26.81 -7.45 2.15
C ARG A 372 26.43 -7.00 0.73
N PRO A 373 27.22 -7.31 -0.32
CA PRO A 373 26.85 -7.06 -1.71
C PRO A 373 25.46 -7.61 -2.04
N GLY A 374 24.71 -6.93 -2.91
CA GLY A 374 23.30 -7.26 -3.15
C GLY A 374 22.38 -6.86 -1.99
N SER A 375 22.68 -5.76 -1.30
CA SER A 375 21.81 -5.14 -0.29
C SER A 375 21.87 -3.62 -0.39
N LEU A 376 20.92 -2.91 0.24
CA LEU A 376 20.86 -1.44 0.21
C LEU A 376 21.86 -0.76 1.16
N GLY A 377 22.77 -1.52 1.79
CA GLY A 377 23.68 -0.97 2.81
C GLY A 377 22.96 -0.54 4.09
N THR A 378 23.66 0.26 4.90
CA THR A 378 23.27 0.54 6.30
C THR A 378 22.83 1.97 6.55
N GLU A 379 23.19 2.88 5.64
CA GLU A 379 22.95 4.31 5.75
C GLU A 379 21.72 4.72 4.92
N PRO A 380 21.01 5.80 5.28
CA PRO A 380 20.03 6.41 4.40
C PRO A 380 20.72 6.94 3.14
N MET A 381 19.95 7.08 2.05
CA MET A 381 20.44 7.56 0.76
C MET A 381 19.48 8.64 0.24
N ASP A 382 20.02 9.79 -0.16
CA ASP A 382 19.23 10.82 -0.82
C ASP A 382 18.81 10.38 -2.24
N PRO A 383 17.58 10.73 -2.66
CA PRO A 383 17.07 10.42 -3.99
C PRO A 383 17.65 11.39 -5.03
N ALA A 384 17.50 11.07 -6.32
CA ALA A 384 17.68 12.10 -7.35
C ALA A 384 16.59 13.19 -7.17
N PRO A 385 16.84 14.47 -7.54
CA PRO A 385 15.86 15.55 -7.38
C PRO A 385 14.50 15.23 -8.03
N CYS A 386 14.50 14.63 -9.23
CA CYS A 386 13.29 14.20 -9.92
C CYS A 386 12.51 13.09 -9.18
N GLU A 387 13.19 12.20 -8.45
CA GLU A 387 12.58 11.10 -7.68
C GLU A 387 12.04 11.54 -6.31
N ALA A 388 12.51 12.68 -5.81
CA ALA A 388 12.16 13.20 -4.51
C ALA A 388 10.68 13.58 -4.43
N THR A 389 10.01 13.28 -3.32
CA THR A 389 8.66 13.81 -3.04
C THR A 389 8.72 15.29 -2.72
N ASP A 390 7.69 16.04 -3.08
CA ASP A 390 7.66 17.50 -2.85
C ASP A 390 7.86 17.85 -1.37
N GLY A 391 8.73 18.82 -1.10
CA GLY A 391 9.18 19.16 0.26
C GLY A 391 10.25 18.24 0.87
N HIS A 392 10.85 17.30 0.13
CA HIS A 392 12.07 16.60 0.56
C HIS A 392 13.23 17.58 0.81
N PRO A 393 14.16 17.32 1.76
CA PRO A 393 15.32 18.20 2.00
C PRO A 393 16.16 18.54 0.77
N VAL A 394 16.35 17.60 -0.18
CA VAL A 394 17.05 17.86 -1.47
C VAL A 394 16.33 18.84 -2.41
N LEU A 395 15.15 19.32 -2.02
CA LEU A 395 14.34 20.29 -2.74
C LEU A 395 14.17 21.60 -1.92
N ALA A 396 14.98 21.81 -0.87
CA ALA A 396 14.83 22.95 0.04
C ALA A 396 15.04 24.32 -0.64
N ASP A 397 15.80 24.36 -1.73
CA ASP A 397 16.06 25.57 -2.52
C ASP A 397 14.93 25.94 -3.48
N LEU A 398 13.93 25.07 -3.68
CA LEU A 398 12.78 25.37 -4.55
C LEU A 398 11.82 26.38 -3.89
N PRO A 399 11.22 27.30 -4.67
CA PRO A 399 10.22 28.23 -4.14
C PRO A 399 9.06 27.50 -3.45
N ARG A 400 8.59 28.03 -2.32
CA ARG A 400 7.59 27.40 -1.43
C ARG A 400 6.28 26.94 -2.11
N PHE A 401 5.93 27.55 -3.23
CA PHE A 401 4.71 27.25 -4.01
C PHE A 401 5.01 26.77 -5.43
N HIS A 402 6.25 26.32 -5.69
CA HIS A 402 6.63 25.76 -6.98
C HIS A 402 5.92 24.44 -7.24
N VAL A 403 5.29 24.31 -8.41
CA VAL A 403 4.56 23.10 -8.83
C VAL A 403 5.36 22.44 -9.93
N ARG A 404 6.10 21.38 -9.57
CA ARG A 404 7.07 20.75 -10.47
C ARG A 404 6.42 20.04 -11.66
N GLY A 405 6.91 20.35 -12.86
CA GLY A 405 6.48 19.75 -14.12
C GLY A 405 7.03 18.33 -14.36
N PRO A 406 6.60 17.65 -15.44
CA PRO A 406 7.10 16.32 -15.84
C PRO A 406 8.61 16.29 -16.11
N ASP A 407 9.15 17.42 -16.57
CA ASP A 407 10.56 17.77 -16.80
C ASP A 407 11.37 17.98 -15.51
N GLU A 408 10.71 18.10 -14.35
CA GLU A 408 11.34 18.28 -13.04
C GLU A 408 11.11 17.12 -12.06
N LYS A 409 10.21 16.18 -12.39
CA LYS A 409 9.67 15.20 -11.44
C LYS A 409 9.19 13.90 -12.08
N LEU A 410 9.54 12.79 -11.44
CA LEU A 410 9.21 11.43 -11.85
C LEU A 410 7.79 11.03 -11.42
N PHE A 411 6.84 11.03 -12.36
CA PHE A 411 5.42 10.72 -12.13
C PHE A 411 5.08 9.21 -12.24
N GLU A 412 5.94 8.34 -11.70
CA GLU A 412 5.77 6.89 -11.77
C GLU A 412 4.73 6.36 -10.76
N GLU A 413 3.46 6.53 -11.13
CA GLU A 413 2.28 5.95 -10.48
C GLU A 413 1.57 4.90 -11.36
N ALA A 414 0.61 4.18 -10.77
CA ALA A 414 -0.27 3.27 -11.50
C ALA A 414 -1.39 4.05 -12.20
N TYR A 415 -2.16 3.38 -13.07
CA TYR A 415 -3.17 4.06 -13.88
C TYR A 415 -4.34 4.64 -13.09
N ASP A 416 -4.80 5.81 -13.51
CA ASP A 416 -6.17 6.31 -13.33
C ASP A 416 -6.60 6.96 -14.65
N TRP A 417 -7.26 6.18 -15.51
CA TRP A 417 -7.67 6.57 -16.86
C TRP A 417 -9.04 6.00 -17.18
N ALA A 418 -9.86 6.77 -17.89
CA ALA A 418 -11.11 6.34 -18.48
C ALA A 418 -11.41 7.18 -19.73
N ARG A 419 -12.28 6.66 -20.59
CA ARG A 419 -12.81 7.32 -21.78
C ARG A 419 -14.30 7.02 -21.91
N ASP A 420 -14.99 7.80 -22.74
CA ASP A 420 -16.37 7.51 -23.09
C ASP A 420 -16.48 6.17 -23.86
N LEU A 421 -17.67 5.58 -23.80
CA LEU A 421 -18.03 4.37 -24.53
C LEU A 421 -18.22 4.72 -26.02
N THR A 422 -17.68 3.89 -26.91
CA THR A 422 -17.99 3.96 -28.34
C THR A 422 -19.39 3.42 -28.64
N ASP A 423 -19.99 3.81 -29.77
CA ASP A 423 -21.28 3.28 -30.22
C ASP A 423 -21.35 1.75 -30.21
N ALA A 424 -20.25 1.08 -30.60
CA ALA A 424 -20.14 -0.38 -30.59
C ALA A 424 -20.19 -0.96 -29.17
N GLU A 425 -19.55 -0.30 -28.19
CA GLU A 425 -19.57 -0.70 -26.79
C GLU A 425 -20.92 -0.41 -26.13
N CYS A 426 -21.61 0.66 -26.55
CA CYS A 426 -22.99 0.95 -26.16
C CYS A 426 -24.00 -0.12 -26.62
N THR A 427 -23.68 -0.95 -27.62
CA THR A 427 -24.51 -2.12 -27.98
C THR A 427 -24.30 -3.34 -27.06
N LYS A 428 -23.26 -3.32 -26.21
CA LYS A 428 -22.95 -4.42 -25.30
C LYS A 428 -23.86 -4.42 -24.08
N ARG A 429 -23.91 -5.55 -23.39
CA ARG A 429 -24.81 -5.74 -22.23
C ARG A 429 -24.10 -5.47 -20.92
N HIS A 430 -22.83 -5.84 -20.84
CA HIS A 430 -22.07 -5.89 -19.60
C HIS A 430 -20.78 -5.08 -19.66
N LEU A 431 -20.40 -4.53 -18.52
CA LEU A 431 -19.05 -4.05 -18.24
C LEU A 431 -18.39 -5.04 -17.28
N VAL A 432 -17.25 -5.60 -17.64
CA VAL A 432 -16.57 -6.69 -16.92
C VAL A 432 -15.19 -6.23 -16.46
N GLY A 433 -14.94 -6.31 -15.15
CA GLY A 433 -13.66 -5.93 -14.54
C GLY A 433 -12.66 -7.09 -14.44
N LEU A 434 -11.48 -6.89 -15.02
CA LEU A 434 -10.33 -7.80 -14.97
C LEU A 434 -9.23 -7.21 -14.07
N ASP A 435 -9.04 -7.76 -12.86
CA ASP A 435 -8.02 -7.29 -11.91
C ASP A 435 -6.82 -8.23 -11.80
N VAL A 436 -5.61 -7.65 -11.89
CA VAL A 436 -4.33 -8.37 -11.92
C VAL A 436 -3.88 -8.72 -10.50
N ASN A 437 -3.97 -10.00 -10.16
CA ASN A 437 -3.56 -10.54 -8.86
C ASN A 437 -2.14 -10.10 -8.49
N LEU A 438 -2.02 -9.34 -7.39
CA LEU A 438 -0.77 -8.83 -6.82
C LEU A 438 0.14 -8.14 -7.85
N ALA A 439 -0.39 -7.21 -8.66
CA ALA A 439 0.34 -6.54 -9.74
C ALA A 439 1.70 -5.95 -9.31
N PHE A 440 1.79 -5.27 -8.16
CA PHE A 440 3.08 -4.73 -7.66
C PHE A 440 4.07 -5.81 -7.20
N ALA A 441 3.60 -7.01 -6.79
CA ALA A 441 4.51 -8.13 -6.56
C ALA A 441 5.06 -8.66 -7.89
N ALA A 442 4.19 -8.81 -8.91
CA ALA A 442 4.60 -9.20 -10.25
C ALA A 442 5.54 -8.17 -10.91
N GLY A 443 5.34 -6.87 -10.64
CA GLY A 443 6.27 -5.80 -11.05
C GLY A 443 7.63 -5.88 -10.35
N ALA A 444 7.65 -6.25 -9.05
CA ALA A 444 8.88 -6.45 -8.29
C ALA A 444 9.69 -7.70 -8.71
N ASN A 445 9.06 -8.73 -9.25
CA ASN A 445 9.73 -9.93 -9.75
C ASN A 445 10.73 -9.59 -10.88
N GLY A 446 12.00 -9.95 -10.73
CA GLY A 446 13.05 -9.68 -11.72
C GLY A 446 13.40 -8.20 -11.88
N ALA A 447 12.96 -7.32 -10.99
CA ALA A 447 13.28 -5.90 -11.03
C ALA A 447 14.75 -5.68 -10.66
N VAL A 448 15.55 -5.19 -11.61
CA VAL A 448 16.89 -4.66 -11.35
C VAL A 448 16.72 -3.26 -10.77
N VAL A 449 17.31 -3.01 -9.61
CA VAL A 449 17.27 -1.71 -8.92
C VAL A 449 18.65 -1.37 -8.36
N GLY A 450 18.93 -0.09 -8.12
CA GLY A 450 20.20 0.35 -7.53
C GLY A 450 20.34 -0.06 -6.06
N LEU A 451 21.57 -0.28 -5.61
CA LEU A 451 21.88 -0.85 -4.30
C LEU A 451 22.43 0.18 -3.32
N ALA A 452 23.67 0.04 -2.80
CA ALA A 452 24.20 0.89 -1.72
C ALA A 452 24.89 2.18 -2.23
N SER A 453 25.17 2.29 -3.52
CA SER A 453 25.78 3.47 -4.15
C SER A 453 24.75 4.56 -4.50
N PRO A 454 25.02 5.85 -4.24
CA PRO A 454 24.18 6.97 -4.65
C PRO A 454 23.92 7.02 -6.18
N PRO A 455 22.83 7.68 -6.62
CA PRO A 455 22.61 7.93 -8.04
C PRO A 455 23.66 8.91 -8.60
N VAL A 456 24.09 8.66 -9.84
CA VAL A 456 25.06 9.47 -10.58
C VAL A 456 24.34 10.19 -11.70
N HIS A 457 24.43 11.53 -11.70
CA HIS A 457 23.93 12.36 -12.80
C HIS A 457 24.83 12.25 -14.03
N VAL A 458 24.22 12.19 -15.21
CA VAL A 458 24.89 12.16 -16.52
C VAL A 458 24.04 12.94 -17.55
N THR A 459 24.70 13.71 -18.40
CA THR A 459 24.12 14.48 -19.51
C THR A 459 24.42 13.80 -20.84
N ASP A 460 23.51 13.89 -21.81
CA ASP A 460 23.57 13.21 -23.11
C ASP A 460 23.91 11.69 -23.03
N PRO A 461 23.23 10.88 -22.17
CA PRO A 461 23.59 9.49 -21.97
C PRO A 461 22.90 8.55 -22.96
N ALA A 462 23.67 7.66 -23.60
CA ALA A 462 23.11 6.52 -24.30
C ALA A 462 22.25 5.65 -23.37
N PHE A 463 21.05 5.28 -23.82
CA PHE A 463 20.10 4.50 -23.03
C PHE A 463 20.54 3.03 -22.87
N ASP A 464 20.60 2.53 -21.63
CA ASP A 464 20.79 1.11 -21.33
C ASP A 464 19.65 0.60 -20.42
N ALA A 465 18.84 -0.30 -20.96
CA ALA A 465 17.73 -0.94 -20.26
C ALA A 465 18.17 -1.86 -19.10
N ALA A 466 19.45 -2.23 -19.02
CA ALA A 466 20.03 -2.98 -17.89
C ALA A 466 20.40 -2.08 -16.70
N VAL A 467 20.60 -0.77 -16.92
CA VAL A 467 20.99 0.19 -15.86
C VAL A 467 19.74 0.80 -15.21
N PRO A 468 19.51 0.58 -13.89
CA PRO A 468 18.40 1.22 -13.20
C PRO A 468 18.70 2.70 -12.97
N GLY A 469 17.76 3.56 -13.36
CA GLY A 469 17.85 5.00 -13.21
C GLY A 469 16.55 5.70 -13.54
N SER A 470 16.58 7.02 -13.37
CA SER A 470 15.56 7.95 -13.84
C SER A 470 16.14 8.72 -15.02
N TRP A 471 15.40 8.87 -16.10
CA TRP A 471 15.88 9.40 -17.39
C TRP A 471 14.93 10.51 -17.85
N LEU A 472 15.49 11.65 -18.26
CA LEU A 472 14.75 12.72 -18.92
C LEU A 472 14.75 12.41 -20.43
N VAL A 473 13.59 12.09 -20.98
CA VAL A 473 13.44 11.66 -22.38
C VAL A 473 12.21 12.33 -22.97
N ASP A 474 12.26 12.76 -24.23
CA ASP A 474 11.04 13.07 -24.97
C ASP A 474 10.44 11.77 -25.52
N LEU A 475 9.14 11.54 -25.26
CA LEU A 475 8.36 10.41 -25.78
C LEU A 475 7.07 10.88 -26.48
N SER A 476 6.93 12.19 -26.75
CA SER A 476 5.76 12.78 -27.45
C SER A 476 5.63 12.31 -28.89
N HIS A 477 6.73 11.87 -29.51
CA HIS A 477 6.79 11.31 -30.86
C HIS A 477 6.29 9.86 -30.97
N VAL A 478 5.95 9.20 -29.84
CA VAL A 478 5.45 7.83 -29.85
C VAL A 478 3.97 7.81 -30.21
N ASP A 479 3.62 7.28 -31.38
CA ASP A 479 2.24 7.15 -31.83
C ASP A 479 1.63 5.80 -31.39
N PRO A 480 0.69 5.76 -30.42
CA PRO A 480 0.04 4.54 -29.98
C PRO A 480 -0.84 3.91 -31.06
N ASN A 481 -1.20 4.64 -32.12
CA ASN A 481 -1.90 4.08 -33.27
C ASN A 481 -1.02 3.11 -34.08
N ARG A 482 0.30 3.09 -33.88
CA ARG A 482 1.22 2.29 -34.69
C ARG A 482 2.44 1.77 -33.94
N VAL A 483 2.32 0.60 -33.33
CA VAL A 483 3.36 0.04 -32.44
C VAL A 483 3.76 -1.39 -32.81
N LYS A 484 4.91 -1.85 -32.30
CA LYS A 484 5.37 -3.24 -32.44
C LYS A 484 4.69 -4.14 -31.41
N VAL A 485 3.91 -5.10 -31.86
CA VAL A 485 3.34 -6.20 -31.06
C VAL A 485 3.98 -7.51 -31.54
N GLY A 486 4.62 -8.26 -30.63
CA GLY A 486 5.33 -9.50 -31.01
C GLY A 486 6.45 -9.29 -32.05
N LYS A 487 7.08 -8.10 -32.05
CA LYS A 487 8.06 -7.60 -33.04
C LYS A 487 7.49 -7.25 -34.44
N GLN A 488 6.19 -7.39 -34.68
CA GLN A 488 5.53 -6.93 -35.90
C GLN A 488 4.89 -5.57 -35.67
N TRP A 489 5.02 -4.63 -36.60
CA TRP A 489 4.20 -3.41 -36.57
C TRP A 489 2.72 -3.79 -36.69
N ARG A 490 1.87 -3.11 -35.90
CA ARG A 490 0.42 -3.19 -35.92
C ARG A 490 -0.15 -1.78 -35.87
N ASP A 491 -1.09 -1.51 -36.77
CA ASP A 491 -1.89 -0.31 -36.76
C ASP A 491 -3.14 -0.57 -35.86
N LEU A 492 -3.50 0.38 -35.01
CA LEU A 492 -4.46 0.26 -33.90
C LEU A 492 -5.21 1.58 -33.67
N GLU A 493 -6.30 1.54 -32.91
CA GLU A 493 -7.01 2.73 -32.41
C GLU A 493 -6.35 3.18 -31.10
N GLY A 494 -5.24 3.92 -31.24
CA GLY A 494 -4.36 4.28 -30.13
C GLY A 494 -5.01 5.16 -29.07
N ASP A 495 -6.02 5.95 -29.43
CA ASP A 495 -6.76 6.80 -28.49
C ASP A 495 -7.79 6.02 -27.64
N LEU A 496 -8.05 4.74 -27.97
CA LEU A 496 -8.79 3.81 -27.11
C LEU A 496 -7.88 3.07 -26.11
N LEU A 497 -6.59 3.40 -26.04
CA LEU A 497 -5.63 2.88 -25.06
C LEU A 497 -5.06 4.03 -24.19
N PRO A 498 -4.81 3.79 -22.89
CA PRO A 498 -4.04 4.73 -22.07
C PRO A 498 -2.57 4.71 -22.47
N SER A 499 -1.95 5.88 -22.68
CA SER A 499 -0.51 6.04 -22.84
C SER A 499 0.27 5.31 -21.72
N PRO A 500 1.28 4.47 -22.03
CA PRO A 500 2.08 3.78 -21.02
C PRO A 500 3.05 4.71 -20.27
N PHE A 501 3.23 5.95 -20.75
CA PHE A 501 4.24 6.88 -20.25
C PHE A 501 3.73 7.74 -19.08
N THR A 502 2.41 7.92 -18.94
CA THR A 502 1.80 8.72 -17.87
C THR A 502 0.85 7.87 -17.00
N PRO A 503 0.65 8.24 -15.72
CA PRO A 503 -0.35 7.56 -14.88
C PRO A 503 -1.78 7.94 -15.23
N THR A 504 -2.01 9.10 -15.86
CA THR A 504 -3.31 9.56 -16.34
C THR A 504 -3.70 8.95 -17.69
N GLY A 505 -2.83 8.15 -18.32
CA GLY A 505 -3.04 7.62 -19.67
C GLY A 505 -2.99 8.66 -20.80
N GLN A 506 -2.70 9.93 -20.50
CA GLN A 506 -2.54 10.98 -21.52
C GLN A 506 -1.20 10.86 -22.27
N ARG A 507 -1.16 11.26 -23.54
CA ARG A 507 0.08 11.34 -24.33
C ARG A 507 1.01 12.40 -23.69
N PRO A 508 2.34 12.17 -23.59
CA PRO A 508 3.26 13.21 -23.16
C PRO A 508 3.42 14.30 -24.23
N GLU A 509 3.56 15.55 -23.81
CA GLU A 509 3.63 16.73 -24.71
C GLU A 509 5.07 17.20 -24.99
N GLY A 510 6.08 16.53 -24.41
CA GLY A 510 7.50 16.83 -24.56
C GLY A 510 8.36 16.03 -23.57
N PRO A 511 9.59 16.49 -23.26
CA PRO A 511 10.50 15.84 -22.32
C PRO A 511 9.93 15.64 -20.92
N ALA A 512 10.10 14.44 -20.35
CA ALA A 512 9.71 14.12 -18.98
C ALA A 512 10.62 13.07 -18.32
N TRP A 513 10.60 13.01 -16.99
CA TRP A 513 11.32 12.00 -16.22
C TRP A 513 10.56 10.67 -16.17
N TYR A 514 11.26 9.61 -16.57
CA TYR A 514 10.77 8.23 -16.62
C TYR A 514 11.75 7.27 -15.93
N ALA A 515 11.26 6.20 -15.31
CA ALA A 515 12.14 5.13 -14.82
C ALA A 515 12.58 4.23 -16.00
N THR A 516 13.75 3.57 -15.89
CA THR A 516 14.27 2.66 -16.95
C THR A 516 13.21 1.73 -17.57
N PRO A 517 12.27 1.10 -16.81
CA PRO A 517 11.28 0.20 -17.41
C PRO A 517 10.25 0.88 -18.33
N THR A 518 9.98 2.17 -18.13
CA THR A 518 9.08 2.97 -18.98
C THR A 518 9.76 3.32 -20.30
N VAL A 519 11.02 3.79 -20.26
CA VAL A 519 11.83 4.09 -21.46
C VAL A 519 12.13 2.82 -22.26
N ALA A 520 12.48 1.72 -21.59
CA ALA A 520 12.68 0.43 -22.23
C ALA A 520 11.41 -0.09 -22.94
N TYR A 521 10.23 0.33 -22.49
CA TYR A 521 8.97 -0.04 -23.12
C TYR A 521 8.66 0.78 -24.38
N ALA A 522 9.11 2.04 -24.50
CA ALA A 522 9.07 2.77 -25.77
C ALA A 522 9.90 2.04 -26.86
N VAL A 523 11.09 1.53 -26.48
CA VAL A 523 11.94 0.71 -27.35
C VAL A 523 11.27 -0.63 -27.71
N GLU A 524 10.54 -1.25 -26.77
CA GLU A 524 9.75 -2.48 -27.04
C GLU A 524 8.61 -2.23 -28.03
N LEU A 525 7.88 -1.12 -27.87
CA LEU A 525 6.86 -0.63 -28.82
C LEU A 525 7.47 -0.23 -30.17
N GLY A 526 8.80 -0.13 -30.25
CA GLY A 526 9.55 -0.08 -31.49
C GLY A 526 10.10 1.29 -31.88
N TYR A 527 10.07 2.25 -30.97
CA TYR A 527 10.55 3.62 -31.17
C TYR A 527 11.99 3.79 -30.70
N GLU A 528 12.68 4.77 -31.27
CA GLU A 528 14.00 5.21 -30.79
C GLU A 528 13.83 6.22 -29.65
N VAL A 529 14.80 6.23 -28.74
CA VAL A 529 14.81 7.07 -27.54
C VAL A 529 16.15 7.80 -27.42
N ALA A 530 16.09 9.11 -27.16
CA ALA A 530 17.25 9.96 -26.95
C ALA A 530 17.12 10.64 -25.57
N PRO A 531 17.73 10.08 -24.51
CA PRO A 531 17.74 10.72 -23.20
C PRO A 531 18.57 12.00 -23.23
N LEU A 532 18.01 13.10 -22.71
CA LEU A 532 18.74 14.36 -22.54
C LEU A 532 19.66 14.28 -21.31
N GLU A 533 19.15 13.68 -20.23
CA GLU A 533 19.84 13.53 -18.94
C GLU A 533 19.39 12.24 -18.24
N ALA A 534 20.20 11.73 -17.32
CA ALA A 534 19.80 10.63 -16.45
C ALA A 534 20.46 10.66 -15.06
N TRP A 535 19.79 10.04 -14.10
CA TRP A 535 20.30 9.71 -12.77
C TRP A 535 20.41 8.19 -12.65
N VAL A 536 21.59 7.66 -12.94
CA VAL A 536 21.86 6.22 -13.09
C VAL A 536 22.50 5.60 -11.85
N ARG A 537 22.19 4.33 -11.56
CA ARG A 537 22.75 3.59 -10.41
C ARG A 537 23.57 2.39 -10.89
N ARG A 538 24.89 2.58 -10.94
CA ARG A 538 25.86 1.59 -11.46
C ARG A 538 25.93 0.31 -10.61
N GLU A 539 25.92 0.45 -9.27
CA GLU A 539 25.75 -0.70 -8.38
C GLU A 539 24.27 -1.08 -8.33
N SER A 540 23.92 -2.23 -8.91
CA SER A 540 22.54 -2.67 -9.07
C SER A 540 22.37 -4.18 -8.84
N GLY A 541 21.12 -4.59 -8.60
CA GLY A 541 20.78 -6.00 -8.43
C GLY A 541 19.29 -6.25 -8.22
N ARG A 542 18.92 -7.53 -8.18
CA ARG A 542 17.52 -7.98 -8.01
C ARG A 542 17.11 -8.09 -6.54
N PHE A 543 17.18 -6.97 -5.83
CA PHE A 543 16.92 -6.90 -4.38
C PHE A 543 15.56 -7.51 -3.97
N LEU A 544 14.53 -7.42 -4.83
CA LEU A 544 13.17 -7.84 -4.51
C LEU A 544 12.84 -9.31 -4.89
N ASP A 545 13.70 -10.06 -5.60
CA ASP A 545 13.36 -11.41 -6.08
C ASP A 545 12.97 -12.38 -4.93
N GLY A 546 13.75 -12.39 -3.84
CA GLY A 546 13.45 -13.21 -2.67
C GLY A 546 12.19 -12.78 -1.92
N TRP A 547 11.92 -11.47 -1.88
CA TRP A 547 10.73 -10.89 -1.25
C TRP A 547 9.46 -11.21 -2.05
N TYR A 548 9.53 -11.06 -3.38
CA TYR A 548 8.48 -11.49 -4.31
C TYR A 548 8.19 -12.97 -4.17
N LYS A 549 9.22 -13.83 -4.27
CA LYS A 549 9.03 -15.29 -4.21
C LYS A 549 8.32 -15.68 -2.90
N ARG A 550 8.78 -15.16 -1.76
CA ARG A 550 8.23 -15.55 -0.46
C ARG A 550 6.79 -15.08 -0.26
N LEU A 551 6.42 -13.90 -0.77
CA LEU A 551 5.03 -13.42 -0.72
C LEU A 551 4.12 -14.08 -1.78
N ARG A 552 4.65 -14.43 -2.96
CA ARG A 552 3.95 -15.30 -3.93
C ARG A 552 3.63 -16.63 -3.27
N ASP A 553 4.64 -17.32 -2.75
CA ASP A 553 4.49 -18.69 -2.24
C ASP A 553 3.53 -18.69 -1.03
N ALA A 554 3.62 -17.69 -0.14
CA ALA A 554 2.65 -17.46 0.93
C ALA A 554 1.21 -17.28 0.43
N TYR A 555 1.01 -16.45 -0.60
CA TYR A 555 -0.30 -16.20 -1.20
C TYR A 555 -0.87 -17.45 -1.88
N VAL A 556 -0.09 -18.06 -2.78
CA VAL A 556 -0.52 -19.22 -3.58
C VAL A 556 -0.84 -20.43 -2.71
N THR A 557 -0.03 -20.73 -1.67
CA THR A 557 -0.35 -21.82 -0.73
C THR A 557 -1.64 -21.54 0.04
N THR A 558 -1.86 -20.30 0.50
CA THR A 558 -3.10 -19.94 1.23
C THR A 558 -4.34 -20.02 0.32
N MET A 559 -4.22 -19.58 -0.94
CA MET A 559 -5.30 -19.70 -1.93
C MET A 559 -5.61 -21.17 -2.30
N ALA A 560 -4.58 -22.01 -2.42
CA ALA A 560 -4.75 -23.44 -2.72
C ALA A 560 -5.46 -24.20 -1.59
N GLU A 561 -5.18 -23.86 -0.33
CA GLU A 561 -5.91 -24.38 0.84
C GLU A 561 -7.37 -23.90 0.89
N LEU A 562 -7.66 -22.70 0.38
CA LEU A 562 -9.03 -22.21 0.12
C LEU A 562 -9.66 -22.82 -1.15
N GLY A 563 -9.04 -23.83 -1.77
CA GLY A 563 -9.53 -24.53 -2.97
C GLY A 563 -9.21 -23.86 -4.31
N VAL A 564 -8.50 -22.73 -4.32
CA VAL A 564 -8.12 -21.99 -5.54
C VAL A 564 -6.69 -22.33 -5.95
N GLY A 565 -6.54 -23.49 -6.62
CA GLY A 565 -5.25 -24.00 -7.06
C GLY A 565 -4.64 -23.26 -8.27
N GLU A 566 -3.33 -23.41 -8.46
CA GLU A 566 -2.70 -23.10 -9.75
C GLU A 566 -3.05 -24.17 -10.79
N LYS A 567 -3.16 -23.76 -12.07
CA LYS A 567 -3.44 -24.62 -13.25
C LYS A 567 -4.87 -25.17 -13.37
N LEU A 568 -5.83 -24.67 -12.61
CA LEU A 568 -7.25 -24.81 -12.97
C LEU A 568 -7.49 -24.26 -14.39
N SER A 569 -8.47 -24.80 -15.11
CA SER A 569 -8.96 -24.21 -16.37
C SER A 569 -9.65 -22.86 -16.11
N PRO A 570 -9.90 -22.04 -17.14
CA PRO A 570 -10.52 -20.72 -16.98
C PRO A 570 -11.89 -20.76 -16.28
N ALA A 571 -12.71 -21.78 -16.55
CA ALA A 571 -14.03 -21.96 -15.92
C ALA A 571 -13.91 -22.46 -14.47
N GLU A 572 -13.15 -23.54 -14.23
CA GLU A 572 -12.89 -24.07 -12.88
C GLU A 572 -12.25 -23.01 -11.97
N PHE A 573 -11.42 -22.12 -12.50
CA PHE A 573 -10.84 -21.02 -11.72
C PHE A 573 -11.89 -19.99 -11.29
N LEU A 574 -12.85 -19.65 -12.16
CA LEU A 574 -13.93 -18.71 -11.80
C LEU A 574 -14.88 -19.33 -10.77
N GLU A 575 -15.26 -20.59 -10.95
CA GLU A 575 -16.04 -21.37 -9.97
C GLU A 575 -15.29 -21.52 -8.63
N ALA A 576 -14.01 -21.87 -8.67
CA ALA A 576 -13.18 -21.95 -7.46
C ALA A 576 -13.01 -20.59 -6.78
N MET A 577 -13.01 -19.48 -7.53
CA MET A 577 -12.97 -18.13 -6.96
C MET A 577 -14.30 -17.68 -6.34
N ASP A 578 -15.44 -18.25 -6.71
CA ASP A 578 -16.71 -17.86 -6.10
C ASP A 578 -16.79 -18.27 -4.63
N GLY A 579 -17.26 -17.34 -3.79
CA GLY A 579 -17.38 -17.48 -2.34
C GLY A 579 -16.09 -17.83 -1.58
N TYR A 580 -14.90 -17.93 -2.21
CA TYR A 580 -13.78 -18.73 -1.68
C TYR A 580 -13.39 -18.48 -0.21
N LYS A 581 -13.51 -17.24 0.28
CA LYS A 581 -13.22 -16.86 1.68
C LYS A 581 -14.18 -17.44 2.73
N SER A 582 -15.40 -17.86 2.36
CA SER A 582 -16.35 -18.47 3.30
C SER A 582 -15.96 -19.90 3.71
N ARG A 583 -15.09 -20.55 2.92
CA ARG A 583 -14.62 -21.92 3.14
C ARG A 583 -13.73 -22.04 4.38
N ASP A 584 -12.94 -21.01 4.65
CA ASP A 584 -12.21 -20.80 5.91
C ASP A 584 -11.98 -19.28 6.08
N PRO A 585 -12.77 -18.59 6.92
CA PRO A 585 -12.68 -17.14 7.11
C PRO A 585 -11.31 -16.66 7.64
N GLU A 586 -10.64 -17.46 8.47
CA GLU A 586 -9.31 -17.15 9.02
C GLU A 586 -8.22 -17.25 7.95
N LEU A 587 -8.28 -18.26 7.06
CA LEU A 587 -7.43 -18.27 5.86
C LEU A 587 -7.76 -17.08 4.95
N GLY A 588 -9.02 -16.66 4.87
CA GLY A 588 -9.44 -15.41 4.22
C GLY A 588 -8.72 -14.17 4.76
N ILE A 589 -8.59 -14.06 6.09
CA ILE A 589 -7.78 -13.02 6.75
C ILE A 589 -6.30 -13.14 6.37
N VAL A 590 -5.72 -14.34 6.39
CA VAL A 590 -4.29 -14.55 6.03
C VAL A 590 -4.02 -14.12 4.58
N VAL A 591 -4.95 -14.37 3.64
CA VAL A 591 -4.85 -13.88 2.25
C VAL A 591 -4.77 -12.34 2.19
N ASP A 592 -5.63 -11.64 2.92
CA ASP A 592 -5.66 -10.17 2.89
C ASP A 592 -4.46 -9.55 3.61
N ALA A 593 -4.00 -10.17 4.70
CA ALA A 593 -2.77 -9.79 5.39
C ALA A 593 -1.55 -9.91 4.46
N VAL A 594 -1.45 -10.97 3.66
CA VAL A 594 -0.41 -11.14 2.63
C VAL A 594 -0.51 -10.05 1.54
N LYS A 595 -1.72 -9.78 1.02
CA LYS A 595 -1.96 -8.71 0.03
C LYS A 595 -1.56 -7.32 0.56
N MET A 596 -1.92 -7.00 1.79
CA MET A 596 -1.56 -5.74 2.43
C MET A 596 -0.08 -5.67 2.83
N THR A 597 0.59 -6.81 3.00
CA THR A 597 2.04 -6.88 3.16
C THR A 597 2.76 -6.48 1.87
N VAL A 598 2.27 -6.92 0.70
CA VAL A 598 2.75 -6.48 -0.62
C VAL A 598 2.49 -4.99 -0.82
N LYS A 599 1.22 -4.56 -0.81
CA LYS A 599 0.82 -3.17 -1.14
C LYS A 599 1.43 -2.16 -0.18
N GLY A 600 1.39 -2.47 1.12
CA GLY A 600 1.98 -1.65 2.17
C GLY A 600 3.51 -1.62 2.13
N GLY A 601 4.17 -2.75 1.84
CA GLY A 601 5.63 -2.85 1.77
C GLY A 601 6.22 -1.96 0.66
N ILE A 602 5.65 -2.01 -0.55
CA ILE A 602 6.03 -1.13 -1.67
C ILE A 602 5.69 0.33 -1.36
N GLY A 603 4.52 0.62 -0.77
CA GLY A 603 4.14 1.97 -0.36
C GLY A 603 5.11 2.60 0.65
N LYS A 604 5.68 1.80 1.57
CA LYS A 604 6.64 2.26 2.58
C LYS A 604 7.99 2.71 2.00
N LEU A 605 8.35 2.30 0.79
CA LEU A 605 9.57 2.74 0.11
C LEU A 605 9.57 4.26 -0.17
N ARG A 606 8.40 4.87 -0.40
CA ARG A 606 8.25 6.33 -0.57
C ARG A 606 7.25 6.90 0.44
N GLU A 607 7.47 6.58 1.71
CA GLU A 607 6.64 7.08 2.82
C GLU A 607 6.81 8.61 2.96
N LYS A 608 5.77 9.36 2.60
CA LYS A 608 5.66 10.83 2.79
C LYS A 608 5.72 11.22 4.28
N ALA A 609 6.03 12.48 4.57
CA ALA A 609 5.82 13.05 5.90
C ALA A 609 4.34 12.96 6.34
N ARG A 610 4.08 12.82 7.64
CA ARG A 610 2.73 12.72 8.22
C ARG A 610 2.66 13.36 9.61
N GLY A 611 1.73 14.29 9.80
CA GLY A 611 1.41 14.92 11.09
C GLY A 611 2.53 15.77 11.70
N GLY A 612 2.38 16.09 12.99
CA GLY A 612 3.47 16.62 13.84
C GLY A 612 3.98 18.03 13.51
N GLY A 613 3.25 18.84 12.72
CA GLY A 613 3.67 20.21 12.38
C GLY A 613 4.90 20.28 11.45
N TRP A 614 5.21 19.19 10.73
CA TRP A 614 6.30 19.13 9.76
C TRP A 614 6.21 20.23 8.69
N LYS A 615 7.36 20.72 8.23
CA LYS A 615 7.49 21.77 7.22
C LYS A 615 8.28 21.27 6.01
N PRO A 616 7.92 21.66 4.76
CA PRO A 616 8.73 21.39 3.57
C PRO A 616 10.20 21.77 3.76
N GLY A 617 11.10 20.98 3.17
CA GLY A 617 12.56 21.10 3.32
C GLY A 617 13.12 20.43 4.58
N GLN A 618 12.30 20.08 5.57
CA GLN A 618 12.77 19.41 6.80
C GLN A 618 12.75 17.88 6.68
N PRO A 619 13.72 17.15 7.25
CA PRO A 619 13.70 15.69 7.24
C PRO A 619 12.62 15.12 8.15
N TRP A 620 12.01 13.99 7.75
CA TRP A 620 11.02 13.27 8.56
C TRP A 620 11.50 11.84 8.90
N PRO A 621 10.93 11.17 9.93
CA PRO A 621 11.47 9.91 10.47
C PRO A 621 11.54 8.72 9.51
N ALA A 622 10.94 8.81 8.32
CA ALA A 622 11.03 7.76 7.31
C ALA A 622 12.33 7.85 6.49
N LEU A 623 12.94 9.03 6.36
CA LEU A 623 14.17 9.24 5.58
C LEU A 623 15.40 8.58 6.23
N ALA A 624 15.41 8.47 7.56
CA ALA A 624 16.46 7.80 8.34
C ALA A 624 16.48 6.27 8.22
N ARG A 625 16.10 5.72 7.05
CA ARG A 625 16.02 4.28 6.77
C ARG A 625 16.66 4.01 5.39
N PRO A 626 17.59 3.04 5.26
CA PRO A 626 18.13 2.62 3.95
C PRO A 626 17.08 2.10 2.96
N THR A 627 15.87 1.77 3.45
CA THR A 627 14.72 1.32 2.66
C THR A 627 13.73 2.44 2.31
N TRP A 628 14.01 3.72 2.60
CA TRP A 628 13.32 4.82 1.93
C TRP A 628 14.01 5.07 0.60
N ARG A 629 13.37 4.62 -0.49
CA ARG A 629 13.93 4.45 -1.83
C ARG A 629 12.83 4.67 -2.89
N PRO A 630 12.56 5.94 -3.27
CA PRO A 630 11.54 6.26 -4.26
C PRO A 630 11.81 5.61 -5.62
N ASP A 631 13.08 5.47 -6.00
CA ASP A 631 13.54 4.80 -7.21
C ASP A 631 13.10 3.33 -7.29
N ILE A 632 13.22 2.59 -6.18
CA ILE A 632 12.77 1.18 -6.11
C ILE A 632 11.24 1.12 -6.25
N ARG A 633 10.49 2.06 -5.64
CA ARG A 633 9.04 2.13 -5.82
C ARG A 633 8.67 2.45 -7.27
N ALA A 634 9.31 3.44 -7.87
CA ALA A 634 9.08 3.87 -9.25
C ALA A 634 9.36 2.72 -10.23
N ALA A 635 10.48 2.01 -10.08
CA ALA A 635 10.82 0.85 -10.90
C ALA A 635 9.82 -0.32 -10.76
N VAL A 636 9.21 -0.53 -9.58
CA VAL A 636 8.17 -1.54 -9.39
C VAL A 636 6.85 -1.14 -10.05
N ILE A 637 6.47 0.13 -9.94
CA ILE A 637 5.17 0.62 -10.43
C ILE A 637 5.19 0.88 -11.94
N SER A 638 6.28 1.39 -12.50
CA SER A 638 6.47 1.46 -13.96
C SER A 638 6.38 0.07 -14.58
N ARG A 639 7.06 -0.93 -14.01
CA ARG A 639 6.92 -2.34 -14.40
C ARG A 639 5.48 -2.84 -14.33
N ALA A 640 4.71 -2.45 -13.32
CA ALA A 640 3.29 -2.80 -13.25
C ALA A 640 2.47 -2.11 -14.36
N ARG A 641 2.66 -0.81 -14.60
CA ARG A 641 1.94 -0.04 -15.63
C ARG A 641 2.25 -0.52 -17.04
N VAL A 642 3.52 -0.73 -17.41
CA VAL A 642 3.88 -1.28 -18.74
C VAL A 642 3.46 -2.73 -18.91
N ASN A 643 3.42 -3.53 -17.83
CA ASN A 643 2.85 -4.87 -17.88
C ASN A 643 1.33 -4.84 -18.09
N MET A 644 0.63 -3.87 -17.52
CA MET A 644 -0.80 -3.64 -17.75
C MET A 644 -1.05 -3.20 -19.20
N HIS A 645 -0.31 -2.20 -19.69
CA HIS A 645 -0.40 -1.75 -21.08
C HIS A 645 -0.15 -2.89 -22.06
N ARG A 646 0.92 -3.67 -21.88
CA ARG A 646 1.23 -4.81 -22.76
C ARG A 646 0.08 -5.83 -22.83
N LYS A 647 -0.63 -6.06 -21.73
CA LYS A 647 -1.80 -6.95 -21.72
C LYS A 647 -2.95 -6.40 -22.55
N MET A 648 -3.30 -5.12 -22.35
CA MET A 648 -4.36 -4.44 -23.09
C MET A 648 -4.03 -4.34 -24.59
N LEU A 649 -2.80 -3.94 -24.91
CA LEU A 649 -2.26 -3.86 -26.27
C LEU A 649 -2.30 -5.21 -27.01
N HIS A 650 -1.88 -6.30 -26.34
CA HIS A 650 -1.95 -7.64 -26.92
C HIS A 650 -3.40 -8.13 -27.12
N LEU A 651 -4.34 -7.75 -26.25
CA LEU A 651 -5.76 -8.06 -26.45
C LEU A 651 -6.32 -7.30 -27.66
N ALA A 652 -6.14 -5.98 -27.71
CA ALA A 652 -6.59 -5.12 -28.81
C ALA A 652 -6.05 -5.60 -30.16
N ALA A 653 -4.74 -5.82 -30.28
CA ALA A 653 -4.09 -6.28 -31.51
C ALA A 653 -4.48 -7.69 -31.99
N ALA A 654 -5.24 -8.45 -31.17
CA ALA A 654 -5.74 -9.78 -31.50
C ALA A 654 -7.27 -9.88 -31.62
N THR A 655 -8.03 -8.87 -31.15
CA THR A 655 -9.50 -8.95 -31.02
C THR A 655 -10.26 -7.69 -31.42
N GLY A 656 -9.59 -6.54 -31.53
CA GLY A 656 -10.24 -5.23 -31.65
C GLY A 656 -10.92 -4.75 -30.37
N GLN A 657 -10.78 -5.44 -29.24
CA GLN A 657 -11.35 -5.00 -27.96
C GLN A 657 -10.40 -4.09 -27.18
N TYR A 658 -10.91 -2.94 -26.74
CA TYR A 658 -10.17 -1.92 -26.00
C TYR A 658 -10.76 -1.74 -24.58
N PRO A 659 -9.94 -1.34 -23.59
CA PRO A 659 -10.44 -1.02 -22.26
C PRO A 659 -11.28 0.27 -22.31
N VAL A 660 -12.33 0.36 -21.49
CA VAL A 660 -13.12 1.60 -21.31
C VAL A 660 -12.61 2.42 -20.12
N ALA A 661 -12.06 1.73 -19.12
CA ALA A 661 -11.55 2.32 -17.89
C ALA A 661 -10.45 1.44 -17.29
N VAL A 662 -9.45 2.05 -16.67
CA VAL A 662 -8.31 1.38 -16.02
C VAL A 662 -7.97 2.10 -14.71
N LEU A 663 -7.93 1.36 -13.61
CA LEU A 663 -7.57 1.86 -12.28
C LEU A 663 -6.60 0.89 -11.59
N SER A 664 -5.39 1.36 -11.32
CA SER A 664 -4.30 0.62 -10.67
C SER A 664 -3.95 -0.70 -11.39
N ASP A 665 -4.62 -1.79 -11.00
CA ASP A 665 -4.44 -3.16 -11.44
C ASP A 665 -5.71 -3.77 -12.08
N CYS A 666 -6.81 -3.02 -12.16
CA CYS A 666 -8.07 -3.40 -12.81
C CYS A 666 -8.26 -2.67 -14.15
N ALA A 667 -8.67 -3.40 -15.20
CA ALA A 667 -9.21 -2.83 -16.43
C ALA A 667 -10.62 -3.34 -16.69
N VAL A 668 -11.50 -2.46 -17.18
CA VAL A 668 -12.89 -2.76 -17.52
C VAL A 668 -13.05 -2.82 -19.04
N TYR A 669 -13.79 -3.82 -19.51
CA TYR A 669 -14.11 -4.05 -20.93
C TYR A 669 -15.63 -4.21 -21.11
N ALA A 670 -16.16 -3.78 -22.25
CA ALA A 670 -17.55 -4.00 -22.62
C ALA A 670 -17.74 -5.37 -23.32
N ALA A 671 -18.75 -6.14 -22.92
CA ALA A 671 -18.96 -7.52 -23.37
C ALA A 671 -20.44 -7.90 -23.55
N ASP A 672 -20.70 -8.88 -24.40
CA ASP A 672 -22.05 -9.41 -24.63
C ASP A 672 -22.56 -10.30 -23.48
N GLY A 673 -21.63 -10.91 -22.73
CA GLY A 673 -21.89 -11.71 -21.54
C GLY A 673 -21.18 -11.17 -20.28
N PRO A 674 -21.54 -11.67 -19.08
CA PRO A 674 -21.12 -11.09 -17.81
C PRO A 674 -19.77 -11.58 -17.27
N SER A 675 -19.07 -12.47 -17.96
CA SER A 675 -17.89 -13.18 -17.48
C SER A 675 -16.58 -12.64 -18.09
N PRO A 676 -15.44 -12.74 -17.39
CA PRO A 676 -14.11 -12.61 -18.01
C PRO A 676 -13.87 -13.52 -19.22
N LEU A 677 -14.65 -14.61 -19.39
CA LEU A 677 -14.63 -15.48 -20.57
C LEU A 677 -15.27 -14.84 -21.81
N ASP A 678 -16.16 -13.85 -21.62
CA ASP A 678 -16.81 -13.10 -22.70
C ASP A 678 -15.93 -11.94 -23.23
N VAL A 679 -14.88 -11.58 -22.47
CA VAL A 679 -13.84 -10.61 -22.84
C VAL A 679 -12.60 -11.32 -23.43
N LEU A 680 -12.12 -12.36 -22.75
CA LEU A 680 -10.87 -13.03 -23.09
C LEU A 680 -11.14 -14.27 -23.94
N PRO A 681 -10.77 -14.30 -25.24
CA PRO A 681 -10.97 -15.49 -26.06
C PRO A 681 -10.05 -16.61 -25.59
N TYR A 682 -10.56 -17.84 -25.54
CA TYR A 682 -9.80 -19.05 -25.21
C TYR A 682 -9.90 -20.09 -26.34
N ASP A 683 -8.79 -20.76 -26.64
CA ASP A 683 -8.74 -21.93 -27.54
C ASP A 683 -9.23 -23.21 -26.84
N THR A 684 -9.40 -24.29 -27.61
CA THR A 684 -9.83 -25.61 -27.10
C THR A 684 -8.84 -26.24 -26.10
N ASP A 685 -7.61 -25.73 -26.03
CA ASP A 685 -6.57 -26.18 -25.10
C ASP A 685 -6.50 -25.28 -23.84
N GLY A 686 -7.47 -24.37 -23.67
CA GLY A 686 -7.55 -23.47 -22.52
C GLY A 686 -6.52 -22.33 -22.52
N ARG A 687 -5.98 -21.96 -23.69
CA ARG A 687 -5.04 -20.84 -23.86
C ARG A 687 -5.75 -19.61 -24.39
N THR A 688 -5.34 -18.43 -23.90
CA THR A 688 -5.77 -17.13 -24.43
C THR A 688 -4.60 -16.42 -25.11
N VAL A 689 -4.86 -15.22 -25.66
CA VAL A 689 -3.93 -14.43 -26.49
C VAL A 689 -2.54 -14.33 -25.84
N PRO A 690 -1.45 -14.80 -26.48
CA PRO A 690 -0.11 -14.73 -25.92
C PRO A 690 0.30 -13.28 -25.59
N GLY A 691 0.71 -13.04 -24.34
CA GLY A 691 1.08 -11.72 -23.81
C GLY A 691 -0.06 -10.92 -23.16
N SER A 692 -1.31 -11.33 -23.38
CA SER A 692 -2.51 -10.67 -22.85
C SER A 692 -2.75 -10.95 -21.35
N PHE A 693 -3.92 -10.53 -20.88
CA PHE A 693 -4.53 -11.05 -19.66
C PHE A 693 -4.71 -12.58 -19.75
N ARG A 694 -4.72 -13.24 -18.59
CA ARG A 694 -4.96 -14.69 -18.45
C ARG A 694 -5.57 -14.94 -17.09
N LEU A 695 -6.66 -15.69 -17.02
CA LEU A 695 -7.28 -16.09 -15.76
C LEU A 695 -6.37 -17.03 -14.96
N GLY A 696 -6.31 -16.82 -13.65
CA GLY A 696 -5.60 -17.69 -12.71
C GLY A 696 -5.13 -16.98 -11.44
N VAL A 697 -4.78 -17.77 -10.43
CA VAL A 697 -4.43 -17.28 -9.09
C VAL A 697 -3.02 -16.68 -8.97
N SER A 698 -2.10 -17.04 -9.87
CA SER A 698 -0.69 -16.64 -9.76
C SER A 698 -0.50 -15.12 -9.94
N PRO A 699 0.48 -14.47 -9.27
CA PRO A 699 0.74 -13.05 -9.47
C PRO A 699 0.97 -12.67 -10.94
N GLY A 700 0.30 -11.62 -11.43
CA GLY A 700 0.34 -11.19 -12.83
C GLY A 700 -0.67 -11.89 -13.77
N MET A 701 -1.44 -12.86 -13.27
CA MET A 701 -2.69 -13.35 -13.86
C MET A 701 -3.87 -12.51 -13.35
N VAL A 702 -5.04 -12.61 -13.99
CA VAL A 702 -6.25 -11.88 -13.58
C VAL A 702 -7.27 -12.77 -12.86
N LYS A 703 -8.11 -12.11 -12.06
CA LYS A 703 -9.40 -12.60 -11.58
C LYS A 703 -10.53 -11.70 -12.09
N HIS A 704 -11.76 -12.20 -11.99
CA HIS A 704 -12.95 -11.36 -12.04
C HIS A 704 -12.93 -10.40 -10.84
N GLU A 705 -13.15 -9.11 -11.07
CA GLU A 705 -13.26 -8.11 -10.00
C GLU A 705 -14.72 -7.71 -9.70
N GLY A 706 -15.55 -7.72 -10.75
CA GLY A 706 -16.99 -7.47 -10.72
C GLY A 706 -17.53 -7.31 -12.14
N THR A 707 -18.86 -7.33 -12.28
CA THR A 707 -19.57 -7.06 -13.55
C THR A 707 -20.79 -6.21 -13.27
N GLN A 708 -21.03 -5.21 -14.12
CA GLN A 708 -22.24 -4.39 -14.12
C GLN A 708 -22.88 -4.39 -15.52
N SER A 709 -24.00 -3.70 -15.70
CA SER A 709 -24.57 -3.46 -17.04
C SER A 709 -23.90 -2.25 -17.72
N VAL A 710 -23.97 -2.18 -19.05
CA VAL A 710 -23.59 -0.97 -19.80
C VAL A 710 -24.49 0.21 -19.44
N VAL A 711 -25.78 -0.04 -19.18
CA VAL A 711 -26.74 0.99 -18.71
C VAL A 711 -26.28 1.60 -17.38
N TRP A 712 -25.91 0.78 -16.38
CA TRP A 712 -25.32 1.28 -15.14
C TRP A 712 -24.06 2.11 -15.40
N GLY A 713 -23.23 1.72 -16.37
CA GLY A 713 -22.05 2.49 -16.78
C GLY A 713 -22.42 3.89 -17.26
N ALA A 714 -23.41 3.99 -18.14
CA ALA A 714 -23.95 5.27 -18.61
C ALA A 714 -24.57 6.10 -17.48
N ASP A 715 -25.39 5.48 -16.61
CA ASP A 715 -26.02 6.13 -15.46
C ASP A 715 -24.96 6.75 -14.51
N ILE A 716 -23.83 6.05 -14.28
CA ILE A 716 -22.74 6.54 -13.43
C ILE A 716 -21.89 7.60 -14.14
N LEU A 717 -21.68 7.49 -15.45
CA LEU A 717 -21.01 8.54 -16.23
C LEU A 717 -21.82 9.84 -16.23
N GLU A 718 -23.15 9.78 -16.37
CA GLU A 718 -24.03 10.97 -16.29
C GLU A 718 -24.05 11.55 -14.86
N GLN A 719 -24.22 10.72 -13.82
CA GLN A 719 -24.25 11.17 -12.42
C GLN A 719 -22.95 11.80 -11.93
N LEU A 720 -21.81 11.39 -12.50
CA LEU A 720 -20.47 11.88 -12.14
C LEU A 720 -19.88 12.83 -13.20
N ALA A 721 -20.68 13.29 -14.17
CA ALA A 721 -20.27 14.27 -15.17
C ALA A 721 -19.98 15.63 -14.52
N GLY A 722 -18.69 15.88 -14.22
CA GLY A 722 -18.21 17.12 -13.60
C GLY A 722 -16.88 17.56 -14.19
N ASP A 723 -16.70 18.89 -14.32
CA ASP A 723 -15.46 19.58 -14.68
C ASP A 723 -14.67 18.95 -15.86
N GLY A 724 -15.38 18.39 -16.84
CA GLY A 724 -14.81 17.85 -18.09
C GLY A 724 -14.06 16.53 -17.97
N HIS A 725 -14.22 15.76 -16.89
CA HIS A 725 -13.52 14.48 -16.69
C HIS A 725 -14.46 13.28 -16.73
N VAL A 726 -14.09 12.24 -17.48
CA VAL A 726 -14.81 10.95 -17.54
C VAL A 726 -14.62 10.20 -16.23
N ALA A 727 -15.71 9.75 -15.60
CA ALA A 727 -15.64 9.04 -14.33
C ALA A 727 -15.10 7.61 -14.49
N ASN A 728 -14.06 7.26 -13.72
CA ASN A 728 -13.40 5.96 -13.83
C ASN A 728 -14.25 4.81 -13.24
N LEU A 729 -15.03 4.15 -14.09
CA LEU A 729 -15.96 3.07 -13.73
C LEU A 729 -15.28 1.88 -13.01
N ALA A 730 -13.96 1.68 -13.19
CA ALA A 730 -13.21 0.65 -12.47
C ALA A 730 -13.19 0.88 -10.95
N ARG A 731 -13.45 2.10 -10.46
CA ARG A 731 -13.64 2.43 -9.02
C ARG A 731 -14.84 1.70 -8.41
N TYR A 732 -15.89 1.44 -9.19
CA TYR A 732 -17.19 0.97 -8.70
C TYR A 732 -17.60 -0.41 -9.24
N ILE A 733 -16.94 -0.91 -10.29
CA ILE A 733 -17.28 -2.16 -11.01
C ILE A 733 -17.50 -3.38 -10.09
N LYS A 734 -16.79 -3.43 -8.96
CA LYS A 734 -16.83 -4.49 -7.96
C LYS A 734 -18.19 -4.67 -7.29
N THR A 735 -18.86 -3.58 -6.92
CA THR A 735 -20.09 -3.59 -6.12
C THR A 735 -21.28 -2.93 -6.81
N GLY A 736 -21.03 -2.07 -7.80
CA GLY A 736 -22.04 -1.19 -8.40
C GLY A 736 -22.38 0.04 -7.55
N GLU A 737 -21.86 0.11 -6.30
CA GLU A 737 -22.20 1.15 -5.33
C GLU A 737 -21.31 2.39 -5.48
N VAL A 738 -21.88 3.48 -6.00
CA VAL A 738 -21.21 4.80 -6.01
C VAL A 738 -21.39 5.46 -4.64
N THR A 739 -20.37 5.34 -3.78
CA THR A 739 -20.32 6.11 -2.54
C THR A 739 -19.78 7.52 -2.81
N THR A 740 -20.53 8.55 -2.41
CA THR A 740 -20.19 9.98 -2.57
C THR A 740 -19.10 10.46 -1.59
N LYS A 741 -18.14 9.58 -1.28
CA LYS A 741 -16.97 9.80 -0.42
C LYS A 741 -15.73 9.15 -1.05
N ASP A 742 -15.27 9.71 -2.15
CA ASP A 742 -13.86 9.58 -2.53
C ASP A 742 -13.17 10.93 -2.28
N THR A 743 -11.95 10.87 -1.75
CA THR A 743 -11.11 12.06 -1.49
C THR A 743 -9.81 12.04 -2.29
N GLY A 744 -9.57 11.03 -3.13
CA GLY A 744 -8.40 10.95 -4.01
C GLY A 744 -7.05 10.75 -3.30
N GLU A 745 -7.01 10.09 -2.13
CA GLU A 745 -5.79 9.85 -1.33
C GLU A 745 -5.30 8.38 -1.28
#